data_AF-A0AAE1K3Z2-F1
#
_entry.id   AF-A0AAE1K3Z2-F1
#
_cell.length_a   1.000
_cell.length_b   1.000
_cell.length_c   1.000
_cell.angle_alpha   90.00
_cell.angle_beta   90.00
_cell.angle_gamma   90.00
#
_symmetry.space_group_name_H-M   'P 1'
#
loop_
_entity.id
_entity.type
_entity.pdbx_description
1 polymer ?
#
loop_
_entity_poly.entity_id
_entity_poly.type
_entity_poly.pdbx_seq_one_letter_code
_entity_poly.pdbx_strand_id
1 'polypeptide(L)'
;MASKRDLLTTVERQKEQLTKYEIKLKDVVRAYKGLLKEKEALEASLSALAVSDGAKGEEKREVCKSDTEDESHPSQPVENKESEDAESSSSCGEEDLQKKVSALTAALTTLSSEKKRIETSFQNDRKQLLAEKEKLEKSLREEQDSLTEYQSSSESKIQDLRSRLIVAQHERDVDSQNAAVMIREVESKLAVERSGRERAETALEQARQQLGRTPAMPTQQHHSQYEKKITQLQNELEQVRSRLKRAEQQAEEPPLLKKLQEQMEEMRIQHMEALQQERTRAGVVEEGARGLARAQEERVAALETKLGELSHTVASYHRSKQDHLHTIHTLKEKLSELAEEKTSLMSRLEEPECEKEADVSTLYRRLLAIRDQLINANMASEHPLDVESILFGGENIHAKCEQEYDQLKEEFETYKISSKQQAKIVGETFCKGDCNKVVEELRHKVRSLTSAAQLAADSHSQQISSLRQELTSLRETHENQLRRVESENRATIAALEEQLSLQQQRSLSTLSERDQEIQRLTEQLHQRHKSPQQSGGVGSLEATAALLSQVSGGSEGPLLHHLEELARRDQEVAQLRRDKRQLETTMREVQMAAIVRQQAQQDTIEALQEESERHRRNVSREGENLEYLKNVVLKYMMSSDAECRQLMLNAISAVLKFTNKEVESVRKYNALWWWQPAPRQTGPGKTNN
;
A
#
# COMPACT_ATOMS: atom_id res chain seq x y z
N MET A 1 -23.05 -12.38 -34.27
CA MET A 1 -22.99 -13.76 -33.77
C MET A 1 -22.11 -13.75 -32.52
N ALA A 2 -22.68 -13.87 -31.33
CA ALA A 2 -21.88 -13.91 -30.10
C ALA A 2 -20.93 -15.12 -30.14
N SER A 3 -19.68 -14.93 -29.75
CA SER A 3 -18.68 -16.01 -29.74
C SER A 3 -19.11 -17.12 -28.79
N LYS A 4 -18.85 -18.39 -29.15
CA LYS A 4 -19.13 -19.55 -28.29
C LYS A 4 -18.54 -19.38 -26.88
N ARG A 5 -17.43 -18.64 -26.77
CA ARG A 5 -16.76 -18.32 -25.49
C ARG A 5 -17.58 -17.34 -24.63
N ASP A 6 -18.15 -16.30 -25.24
CA ASP A 6 -18.98 -15.32 -24.52
C ASP A 6 -20.33 -15.93 -24.09
N LEU A 7 -20.86 -16.86 -24.87
CA LEU A 7 -22.03 -17.63 -24.47
C LEU A 7 -21.72 -18.57 -23.29
N LEU A 8 -20.55 -19.20 -23.27
CA LEU A 8 -20.14 -20.03 -22.14
C LEU A 8 -19.96 -19.21 -20.85
N THR A 9 -19.32 -18.04 -20.93
CA THR A 9 -19.13 -17.17 -19.75
C THR A 9 -20.46 -16.59 -19.24
N THR A 10 -21.39 -16.25 -20.13
CA THR A 10 -22.74 -15.85 -19.71
C THR A 10 -23.52 -16.99 -19.07
N VAL A 11 -23.40 -18.23 -19.56
CA VAL A 11 -24.02 -19.42 -18.94
C VAL A 11 -23.42 -19.70 -17.57
N GLU A 12 -22.10 -19.58 -17.41
CA GLU A 12 -21.43 -19.73 -16.11
C GLU A 12 -21.89 -18.67 -15.11
N ARG A 13 -21.93 -17.40 -15.53
CA ARG A 13 -22.45 -16.29 -14.72
C ARG A 13 -23.92 -16.51 -14.33
N GLN A 14 -24.75 -17.01 -15.24
CA GLN A 14 -26.15 -17.35 -14.95
C GLN A 14 -26.26 -18.51 -13.95
N LYS A 15 -25.42 -19.54 -14.06
CA LYS A 15 -25.35 -20.64 -13.08
C LYS A 15 -24.93 -20.14 -11.68
N GLU A 16 -23.96 -19.24 -11.60
CA GLU A 16 -23.57 -18.61 -10.34
C GLU A 16 -24.68 -17.75 -9.74
N GLN A 17 -25.45 -17.05 -10.58
CA GLN A 17 -26.61 -16.30 -10.12
C GLN A 17 -27.72 -17.23 -9.60
N LEU A 18 -28.02 -18.31 -10.33
CA LEU A 18 -29.02 -19.30 -9.91
C LEU A 18 -28.65 -19.97 -8.59
N THR A 19 -27.39 -20.37 -8.42
CA THR A 19 -26.92 -20.95 -7.14
C THR A 19 -27.02 -19.95 -5.98
N LYS A 20 -26.68 -18.68 -6.20
CA LYS A 20 -26.88 -17.62 -5.20
C LYS A 20 -28.36 -17.43 -4.84
N TYR A 21 -29.25 -17.43 -5.83
CA TYR A 21 -30.69 -17.33 -5.58
C TYR A 21 -31.25 -18.56 -4.88
N GLU A 22 -30.77 -19.76 -5.21
CA GLU A 22 -31.16 -21.01 -4.56
C GLU A 22 -30.77 -21.02 -3.07
N ILE A 23 -29.56 -20.56 -2.73
CA ILE A 23 -29.12 -20.41 -1.34
C ILE A 23 -30.00 -19.41 -0.60
N LYS A 24 -30.20 -18.21 -1.17
CA LYS A 24 -31.08 -17.19 -0.57
C LYS A 24 -32.50 -17.69 -0.36
N LEU A 25 -33.05 -18.44 -1.32
CA LEU A 25 -34.39 -19.02 -1.20
C LEU A 25 -34.44 -20.09 -0.10
N LYS A 26 -33.41 -20.94 0.01
CA LYS A 26 -33.29 -21.92 1.10
C LYS A 26 -33.23 -21.24 2.48
N ASP A 27 -32.54 -20.11 2.58
CA ASP A 27 -32.46 -19.33 3.82
C ASP A 27 -33.79 -18.65 4.15
N VAL A 28 -34.48 -18.07 3.17
CA VAL A 28 -35.82 -17.51 3.34
C VAL A 28 -36.84 -18.58 3.76
N VAL A 29 -36.81 -19.76 3.14
CA VAL A 29 -37.68 -20.89 3.52
C VAL A 29 -37.36 -21.35 4.95
N ARG A 30 -36.09 -21.37 5.34
CA ARG A 30 -35.67 -21.73 6.70
C ARG A 30 -36.12 -20.70 7.73
N ALA A 31 -36.00 -19.41 7.43
CA ALA A 31 -36.51 -18.31 8.25
C ALA A 31 -38.03 -18.39 8.38
N TYR A 32 -38.74 -18.62 7.27
CA TYR A 32 -40.21 -18.78 7.26
C TYR A 32 -40.66 -19.98 8.10
N LYS A 33 -39.97 -21.11 8.03
CA LYS A 33 -40.23 -22.28 8.88
C LYS A 33 -39.96 -22.01 10.37
N GLY A 34 -38.95 -21.21 10.69
CA GLY A 34 -38.69 -20.76 12.07
C GLY A 34 -39.82 -19.87 12.58
N LEU A 35 -40.19 -18.86 11.79
CA LEU A 35 -41.30 -17.95 12.10
C LEU A 35 -42.64 -18.68 12.24
N LEU A 36 -42.88 -19.71 11.42
CA LEU A 36 -44.05 -20.58 11.54
C LEU A 36 -44.07 -21.32 12.89
N LYS A 37 -42.95 -21.85 13.34
CA LYS A 37 -42.86 -22.50 14.66
C LYS A 37 -43.07 -21.52 15.80
N GLU A 38 -42.55 -20.30 15.69
CA GLU A 38 -42.80 -19.23 16.66
C GLU A 38 -44.29 -18.86 16.68
N LYS A 39 -44.91 -18.74 15.50
CA LYS A 39 -46.35 -18.49 15.35
C LYS A 39 -47.18 -19.62 15.96
N GLU A 40 -46.87 -20.88 15.64
CA GLU A 40 -47.56 -22.07 16.18
C GLU A 40 -47.42 -22.15 17.71
N ALA A 41 -46.22 -21.85 18.25
CA ALA A 41 -45.98 -21.78 19.69
C ALA A 41 -46.80 -20.64 20.35
N LEU A 42 -46.89 -19.48 19.70
CA LEU A 42 -47.69 -18.35 20.16
C LEU A 42 -49.19 -18.64 20.06
N GLU A 43 -49.66 -19.29 18.98
CA GLU A 43 -51.06 -19.69 18.81
C GLU A 43 -51.47 -20.77 19.82
N ALA A 44 -50.58 -21.72 20.12
CA ALA A 44 -50.77 -22.68 21.20
C ALA A 44 -50.86 -21.99 22.57
N SER A 45 -50.02 -20.97 22.81
CA SER A 45 -50.09 -20.16 24.03
C SER A 45 -51.37 -19.33 24.12
N LEU A 46 -51.83 -18.76 23.01
CA LEU A 46 -53.06 -17.98 22.92
C LEU A 46 -54.29 -18.86 23.07
N SER A 47 -54.29 -20.07 22.53
CA SER A 47 -55.38 -21.04 22.69
C SER A 47 -55.47 -21.55 24.12
N ALA A 48 -54.33 -21.78 24.78
CA ALA A 48 -54.30 -22.12 26.21
C ALA A 48 -54.85 -20.99 27.11
N LEU A 49 -54.68 -19.73 26.69
CA LEU A 49 -55.21 -18.53 27.37
C LEU A 49 -56.67 -18.22 27.01
N ALA A 50 -57.08 -18.36 25.75
CA ALA A 50 -58.43 -18.02 25.27
C ALA A 50 -59.52 -18.93 25.85
N VAL A 51 -59.17 -20.15 26.27
CA VAL A 51 -60.10 -21.06 26.98
C VAL A 51 -60.53 -20.49 28.35
N SER A 52 -59.90 -19.45 28.89
CA SER A 52 -60.37 -18.77 30.12
C SER A 52 -61.26 -17.54 29.90
N ASP A 53 -61.29 -16.93 28.72
CA ASP A 53 -62.07 -15.71 28.47
C ASP A 53 -63.57 -15.98 28.17
N GLY A 54 -63.96 -17.25 28.03
CA GLY A 54 -65.37 -17.65 27.90
C GLY A 54 -66.19 -17.57 29.19
N ALA A 55 -65.57 -17.24 30.33
CA ALA A 55 -66.23 -17.24 31.63
C ALA A 55 -65.69 -16.14 32.56
N LYS A 56 -65.98 -14.87 32.25
CA LYS A 56 -66.36 -13.78 33.19
C LYS A 56 -66.26 -12.40 32.53
N GLY A 57 -67.41 -11.74 32.40
CA GLY A 57 -67.62 -10.38 32.90
C GLY A 57 -67.04 -9.20 32.11
N GLU A 58 -67.96 -8.46 31.50
CA GLU A 58 -67.85 -7.04 31.13
C GLU A 58 -67.19 -6.18 32.25
N GLU A 59 -66.26 -5.30 31.90
CA GLU A 59 -66.39 -3.84 32.05
C GLU A 59 -65.04 -3.08 31.89
N LYS A 60 -65.13 -1.96 31.16
CA LYS A 60 -64.37 -0.70 31.28
C LYS A 60 -62.87 -0.69 30.95
N ARG A 61 -62.62 -0.31 29.69
CA ARG A 61 -61.50 0.55 29.28
C ARG A 61 -61.61 1.91 29.99
N GLU A 62 -60.61 2.27 30.78
CA GLU A 62 -60.26 3.67 31.00
C GLU A 62 -58.80 3.94 30.61
N VAL A 63 -58.67 5.09 29.97
CA VAL A 63 -57.50 5.68 29.34
C VAL A 63 -56.73 6.45 30.41
N CYS A 64 -55.41 6.29 30.49
CA CYS A 64 -54.54 7.32 31.06
C CYS A 64 -53.25 7.47 30.26
N LYS A 65 -53.09 8.66 29.67
CA LYS A 65 -51.86 9.25 29.17
C LYS A 65 -50.92 9.57 30.34
N SER A 66 -49.61 9.42 30.12
CA SER A 66 -48.60 10.33 30.67
C SER A 66 -47.30 10.24 29.87
N ASP A 67 -46.91 11.36 29.28
CA ASP A 67 -45.57 11.68 28.79
C ASP A 67 -44.61 11.85 29.98
N THR A 68 -43.37 11.35 29.89
CA THR A 68 -42.08 12.12 30.03
C THR A 68 -40.85 11.21 30.16
N GLU A 69 -39.97 11.36 29.17
CA GLU A 69 -38.50 11.51 29.17
C GLU A 69 -37.63 11.08 30.38
N ASP A 70 -36.67 10.21 30.05
CA ASP A 70 -35.20 10.28 30.25
C ASP A 70 -34.47 9.85 31.56
N GLU A 71 -33.68 8.78 31.35
CA GLU A 71 -32.27 8.53 31.70
C GLU A 71 -31.72 8.27 33.14
N SER A 72 -30.82 7.27 33.15
CA SER A 72 -29.69 6.98 34.07
C SER A 72 -29.86 6.18 35.39
N HIS A 73 -29.66 4.85 35.25
CA HIS A 73 -28.62 4.03 35.91
C HIS A 73 -28.62 3.71 37.45
N PRO A 74 -27.90 2.65 37.92
CA PRO A 74 -28.48 1.48 38.59
C PRO A 74 -28.03 1.27 40.06
N SER A 75 -28.71 0.41 40.82
CA SER A 75 -28.14 -0.45 41.90
C SER A 75 -29.19 -1.42 42.49
N GLN A 76 -28.98 -2.73 42.25
CA GLN A 76 -28.87 -3.89 43.18
C GLN A 76 -29.54 -3.88 44.60
N PRO A 77 -29.72 -5.05 45.27
CA PRO A 77 -30.89 -5.94 45.22
C PRO A 77 -31.47 -6.23 46.63
N VAL A 78 -32.39 -7.21 46.69
CA VAL A 78 -32.79 -8.01 47.87
C VAL A 78 -33.87 -7.40 48.77
N GLU A 79 -35.04 -8.04 48.81
CA GLU A 79 -35.56 -8.62 50.05
C GLU A 79 -36.71 -9.61 49.79
N ASN A 80 -36.52 -10.80 50.36
CA ASN A 80 -37.47 -11.89 50.46
C ASN A 80 -38.74 -11.46 51.21
N LYS A 81 -39.90 -11.92 50.73
CA LYS A 81 -40.95 -12.39 51.63
C LYS A 81 -41.57 -13.68 51.09
N GLU A 82 -41.29 -14.73 51.85
CA GLU A 82 -42.01 -15.99 51.88
C GLU A 82 -43.47 -15.75 52.27
N SER A 83 -44.37 -16.53 51.68
CA SER A 83 -45.61 -16.93 52.34
C SER A 83 -45.95 -18.35 51.88
N GLU A 84 -45.95 -19.23 52.86
CA GLU A 84 -46.23 -20.66 52.82
C GLU A 84 -47.69 -20.97 52.42
N ASP A 85 -47.83 -22.10 51.73
CA ASP A 85 -48.83 -23.16 51.86
C ASP A 85 -50.32 -22.85 52.10
N ALA A 86 -51.13 -23.29 51.13
CA ALA A 86 -52.45 -23.86 51.38
C ALA A 86 -52.80 -24.88 50.28
N GLU A 87 -52.65 -26.17 50.61
CA GLU A 87 -53.14 -27.29 49.81
C GLU A 87 -54.67 -27.47 49.93
N SER A 88 -55.21 -28.07 48.85
CA SER A 88 -56.43 -28.89 48.76
C SER A 88 -57.78 -28.20 48.50
N SER A 89 -58.20 -28.22 47.22
CA SER A 89 -59.41 -28.95 46.75
C SER A 89 -59.87 -28.44 45.37
N SER A 90 -59.26 -28.90 44.27
CA SER A 90 -59.78 -28.68 42.91
C SER A 90 -59.19 -29.68 41.90
N SER A 91 -59.38 -30.99 42.10
CA SER A 91 -58.79 -32.01 41.20
C SER A 91 -59.31 -32.00 39.76
N CYS A 92 -60.38 -31.25 39.44
CA CYS A 92 -60.86 -31.09 38.06
C CYS A 92 -60.31 -29.81 37.39
N GLY A 93 -59.88 -28.81 38.16
CA GLY A 93 -59.24 -27.59 37.65
C GLY A 93 -57.70 -27.64 37.66
N GLU A 94 -57.12 -28.46 38.53
CA GLU A 94 -55.66 -28.65 38.65
C GLU A 94 -55.07 -29.32 37.40
N GLU A 95 -55.77 -30.31 36.81
CA GLU A 95 -55.34 -30.94 35.57
C GLU A 95 -55.37 -29.97 34.38
N ASP A 96 -56.37 -29.09 34.30
CA ASP A 96 -56.47 -28.08 33.24
C ASP A 96 -55.46 -26.95 33.43
N LEU A 97 -55.16 -26.58 34.68
CA LEU A 97 -54.06 -25.66 35.00
C LEU A 97 -52.69 -26.29 34.72
N GLN A 98 -52.47 -27.57 35.02
CA GLN A 98 -51.25 -28.30 34.67
C GLN A 98 -51.06 -28.39 33.15
N LYS A 99 -52.13 -28.70 32.40
CA LYS A 99 -52.09 -28.70 30.92
C LYS A 99 -51.74 -27.31 30.39
N LYS A 100 -52.30 -26.23 30.94
CA LYS A 100 -51.95 -24.84 30.58
C LYS A 100 -50.50 -24.47 30.88
N VAL A 101 -50.03 -24.79 32.09
CA VAL A 101 -48.64 -24.54 32.50
C VAL A 101 -47.69 -25.35 31.61
N SER A 102 -48.02 -26.60 31.27
CA SER A 102 -47.22 -27.42 30.37
C SER A 102 -47.16 -26.86 28.94
N ALA A 103 -48.29 -26.37 28.40
CA ALA A 103 -48.35 -25.76 27.07
C ALA A 103 -47.59 -24.43 26.99
N LEU A 104 -47.72 -23.56 28.01
CA LEU A 104 -46.96 -22.31 28.10
C LEU A 104 -45.46 -22.57 28.28
N THR A 105 -45.09 -23.60 29.06
CA THR A 105 -43.69 -24.02 29.22
C THR A 105 -43.13 -24.56 27.90
N ALA A 106 -43.91 -25.34 27.14
CA ALA A 106 -43.52 -25.82 25.81
C ALA A 106 -43.37 -24.68 24.78
N ALA A 107 -44.26 -23.68 24.81
CA ALA A 107 -44.18 -22.50 23.95
C ALA A 107 -42.96 -21.62 24.30
N LEU A 108 -42.71 -21.40 25.59
CA LEU A 108 -41.57 -20.60 26.08
C LEU A 108 -40.24 -21.29 25.80
N THR A 109 -40.16 -22.62 25.96
CA THR A 109 -38.95 -23.37 25.59
C THR A 109 -38.69 -23.30 24.08
N THR A 110 -39.72 -23.44 23.25
CA THR A 110 -39.60 -23.29 21.79
C THR A 110 -39.11 -21.89 21.39
N LEU A 111 -39.74 -20.82 21.92
CA LEU A 111 -39.32 -19.44 21.70
C LEU A 111 -37.90 -19.17 22.22
N SER A 112 -37.53 -19.72 23.38
CA SER A 112 -36.17 -19.58 23.91
C SER A 112 -35.13 -20.28 23.03
N SER A 113 -35.50 -21.42 22.41
CA SER A 113 -34.62 -22.18 21.53
C SER A 113 -34.42 -21.49 20.18
N GLU A 114 -35.48 -20.95 19.57
CA GLU A 114 -35.38 -20.21 18.32
C GLU A 114 -34.72 -18.85 18.53
N LYS A 115 -34.98 -18.15 19.66
CA LYS A 115 -34.24 -16.93 20.04
C LYS A 115 -32.74 -17.20 20.17
N LYS A 116 -32.35 -18.25 20.90
CA LYS A 116 -30.94 -18.65 21.02
C LYS A 116 -30.33 -18.98 19.66
N ARG A 117 -31.08 -19.68 18.80
CA ARG A 117 -30.62 -20.01 17.44
C ARG A 117 -30.38 -18.75 16.60
N ILE A 118 -31.31 -17.80 16.57
CA ILE A 118 -31.18 -16.54 15.84
C ILE A 118 -30.01 -15.71 16.40
N GLU A 119 -29.86 -15.68 17.72
CA GLU A 119 -28.74 -14.99 18.38
C GLU A 119 -27.39 -15.64 18.03
N THR A 120 -27.30 -16.97 17.98
CA THR A 120 -26.08 -17.66 17.56
C THR A 120 -25.77 -17.42 16.07
N SER A 121 -26.76 -17.39 15.18
CA SER A 121 -26.52 -17.04 13.77
C SER A 121 -26.06 -15.60 13.63
N PHE A 122 -26.66 -14.65 14.35
CA PHE A 122 -26.23 -13.26 14.33
C PHE A 122 -24.80 -13.09 14.86
N GLN A 123 -24.43 -13.80 15.93
CA GLN A 123 -23.07 -13.79 16.45
C GLN A 123 -22.07 -14.36 15.45
N ASN A 124 -22.44 -15.42 14.71
CA ASN A 124 -21.60 -16.00 13.66
C ASN A 124 -21.47 -15.06 12.46
N ASP A 125 -22.55 -14.46 12.00
CA ASP A 125 -22.55 -13.50 10.89
C ASP A 125 -21.70 -12.26 11.25
N ARG A 126 -21.83 -11.76 12.49
CA ARG A 126 -20.98 -10.67 12.99
C ARG A 126 -19.50 -11.06 12.98
N LYS A 127 -19.15 -12.27 13.42
CA LYS A 127 -17.77 -12.77 13.38
C LYS A 127 -17.26 -12.91 11.95
N GLN A 128 -18.11 -13.42 11.04
CA GLN A 128 -17.77 -13.56 9.63
C GLN A 128 -17.54 -12.20 8.97
N LEU A 129 -18.44 -11.24 9.16
CA LEU A 129 -18.31 -9.88 8.62
C LEU A 129 -17.07 -9.16 9.16
N LEU A 130 -16.73 -9.35 10.44
CA LEU A 130 -15.48 -8.82 11.00
C LEU A 130 -14.25 -9.45 10.37
N ALA A 131 -14.26 -10.76 10.13
CA ALA A 131 -13.15 -11.46 9.47
C ALA A 131 -13.03 -11.08 7.98
N GLU A 132 -14.15 -10.89 7.27
CA GLU A 132 -14.16 -10.39 5.90
C GLU A 132 -13.66 -8.94 5.82
N LYS A 133 -14.08 -8.08 6.75
CA LYS A 133 -13.55 -6.72 6.89
C LYS A 133 -12.03 -6.74 7.12
N GLU A 134 -11.54 -7.56 8.05
CA GLU A 134 -10.10 -7.66 8.34
C GLU A 134 -9.31 -8.16 7.12
N LYS A 135 -9.85 -9.13 6.36
CA LYS A 135 -9.24 -9.59 5.10
C LYS A 135 -9.19 -8.48 4.05
N LEU A 136 -10.28 -7.76 3.85
CA LEU A 136 -10.33 -6.64 2.91
C LEU A 136 -9.39 -5.51 3.33
N GLU A 137 -9.30 -5.19 4.62
CA GLU A 137 -8.34 -4.21 5.14
C GLU A 137 -6.90 -4.66 4.93
N LYS A 138 -6.57 -5.95 5.08
CA LYS A 138 -5.25 -6.49 4.78
C LYS A 138 -4.93 -6.39 3.29
N SER A 139 -5.83 -6.83 2.41
CA SER A 139 -5.63 -6.71 0.96
C SER A 139 -5.50 -5.26 0.52
N LEU A 140 -6.26 -4.33 1.12
CA LEU A 140 -6.13 -2.90 0.83
C LEU A 140 -4.75 -2.37 1.25
N ARG A 141 -4.22 -2.80 2.40
CA ARG A 141 -2.86 -2.43 2.85
C ARG A 141 -1.79 -3.02 1.95
N GLU A 142 -1.89 -4.29 1.57
CA GLU A 142 -0.96 -4.93 0.63
C GLU A 142 -0.92 -4.21 -0.72
N GLU A 143 -2.08 -3.83 -1.26
CA GLU A 143 -2.17 -3.04 -2.50
C GLU A 143 -1.58 -1.63 -2.32
N GLN A 144 -1.83 -0.96 -1.19
CA GLN A 144 -1.21 0.33 -0.86
C GLN A 144 0.32 0.21 -0.77
N ASP A 145 0.83 -0.79 -0.06
CA ASP A 145 2.26 -1.04 0.09
C ASP A 145 2.90 -1.31 -1.29
N SER A 146 2.28 -2.16 -2.12
CA SER A 146 2.76 -2.43 -3.48
C SER A 146 2.77 -1.18 -4.39
N LEU A 147 1.78 -0.29 -4.25
CA LEU A 147 1.74 1.00 -4.95
C LEU A 147 2.85 1.94 -4.48
N THR A 148 3.14 1.98 -3.18
CA THR A 148 4.24 2.80 -2.63
C THR A 148 5.61 2.27 -3.04
N GLU A 149 5.80 0.95 -3.11
CA GLU A 149 7.00 0.32 -3.66
C GLU A 149 7.17 0.63 -5.16
N TYR A 150 6.09 0.56 -5.94
CA TYR A 150 6.12 0.93 -7.35
C TYR A 150 6.47 2.42 -7.54
N GLN A 151 5.87 3.31 -6.74
CA GLN A 151 6.16 4.74 -6.75
C GLN A 151 7.63 5.02 -6.42
N SER A 152 8.14 4.48 -5.31
CA SER A 152 9.54 4.68 -4.90
C SER A 152 10.54 4.12 -5.92
N SER A 153 10.24 2.96 -6.53
CA SER A 153 11.08 2.39 -7.60
C SER A 153 11.08 3.26 -8.87
N SER A 154 9.93 3.86 -9.22
CA SER A 154 9.79 4.79 -10.34
C SER A 154 10.53 6.10 -10.08
N GLU A 155 10.42 6.63 -8.86
CA GLU A 155 11.16 7.83 -8.42
C GLU A 155 12.66 7.61 -8.45
N SER A 156 13.16 6.46 -7.98
CA SER A 156 14.58 6.10 -8.07
C SER A 156 15.06 6.06 -9.53
N LYS A 157 14.28 5.44 -10.44
CA LYS A 157 14.61 5.42 -11.88
C LYS A 157 14.64 6.82 -12.48
N ILE A 158 13.70 7.69 -12.10
CA ILE A 158 13.68 9.09 -12.55
C ILE A 158 14.92 9.83 -12.01
N GLN A 159 15.31 9.60 -10.76
CA GLN A 159 16.50 10.20 -10.16
C GLN A 159 17.79 9.73 -10.86
N ASP A 160 17.90 8.44 -11.19
CA ASP A 160 19.02 7.88 -11.95
C ASP A 160 19.09 8.43 -13.38
N LEU A 161 17.94 8.60 -14.05
CA LEU A 161 17.91 9.22 -15.38
C LEU A 161 18.30 10.69 -15.33
N ARG A 162 17.89 11.43 -14.28
CA ARG A 162 18.29 12.82 -14.07
C ARG A 162 19.80 12.93 -13.80
N SER A 163 20.37 12.08 -12.95
CA SER A 163 21.80 12.10 -12.66
C SER A 163 22.62 11.78 -13.92
N ARG A 164 22.22 10.77 -14.70
CA ARG A 164 22.84 10.45 -15.99
C ARG A 164 22.73 11.59 -17.00
N LEU A 165 21.58 12.27 -17.06
CA LEU A 165 21.41 13.43 -17.94
C LEU A 165 22.34 14.58 -17.56
N ILE A 166 22.49 14.87 -16.26
CA ILE A 166 23.39 15.91 -15.77
C ILE A 166 24.84 15.57 -16.10
N VAL A 167 25.27 14.31 -15.89
CA VAL A 167 26.62 13.86 -16.25
C VAL A 167 26.86 14.01 -17.76
N ALA A 168 25.92 13.56 -18.59
CA ALA A 168 26.04 13.68 -20.05
C ALA A 168 26.04 15.15 -20.53
N GLN A 169 25.35 16.05 -19.84
CA GLN A 169 25.43 17.50 -20.12
C GLN A 169 26.82 18.04 -19.76
N HIS A 170 27.34 17.69 -18.59
CA HIS A 170 28.67 18.11 -18.17
C HIS A 170 29.78 17.60 -19.10
N GLU A 171 29.70 16.34 -19.53
CA GLU A 171 30.64 15.75 -20.51
C GLU A 171 30.59 16.52 -21.84
N ARG A 172 29.39 16.85 -22.35
CA ARG A 172 29.24 17.66 -23.58
C ARG A 172 29.81 19.07 -23.42
N ASP A 173 29.63 19.69 -22.26
CA ASP A 173 30.16 21.02 -21.98
C ASP A 173 31.69 20.99 -21.91
N VAL A 174 32.27 19.96 -21.27
CA VAL A 174 33.72 19.73 -21.23
C VAL A 174 34.27 19.47 -22.63
N ASP A 175 33.61 18.64 -23.43
CA ASP A 175 34.01 18.38 -24.82
C ASP A 175 33.93 19.64 -25.69
N SER A 176 32.88 20.45 -25.50
CA SER A 176 32.73 21.75 -26.17
C SER A 176 33.85 22.73 -25.79
N GLN A 177 34.20 22.79 -24.50
CA GLN A 177 35.31 23.60 -24.00
C GLN A 177 36.66 23.11 -24.55
N ASN A 178 36.90 21.80 -24.55
CA ASN A 178 38.11 21.19 -25.10
C ASN A 178 38.23 21.46 -26.61
N ALA A 179 37.13 21.32 -27.36
CA ALA A 179 37.07 21.66 -28.77
C ALA A 179 37.39 23.15 -29.00
N ALA A 180 36.85 24.05 -28.17
CA ALA A 180 37.16 25.48 -28.25
C ALA A 180 38.64 25.79 -27.96
N VAL A 181 39.26 25.12 -26.99
CA VAL A 181 40.70 25.25 -26.71
C VAL A 181 41.54 24.75 -27.88
N MET A 182 41.23 23.57 -28.42
CA MET A 182 41.92 23.02 -29.58
C MET A 182 41.83 23.95 -30.80
N ILE A 183 40.67 24.56 -31.05
CA ILE A 183 40.50 25.54 -32.14
C ILE A 183 41.40 26.76 -31.91
N ARG A 184 41.42 27.34 -30.71
CA ARG A 184 42.30 28.48 -30.39
C ARG A 184 43.78 28.15 -30.54
N GLU A 185 44.19 26.96 -30.14
CA GLU A 185 45.57 26.50 -30.31
C GLU A 185 45.93 26.35 -31.80
N VAL A 186 45.02 25.80 -32.61
CA VAL A 186 45.22 25.68 -34.07
C VAL A 186 45.27 27.06 -34.72
N GLU A 187 44.39 27.98 -34.34
CA GLU A 187 44.40 29.37 -34.82
C GLU A 187 45.70 30.10 -34.42
N SER A 188 46.17 29.90 -33.19
CA SER A 188 47.44 30.44 -32.70
C SER A 188 48.64 29.89 -33.48
N LYS A 189 48.71 28.57 -33.67
CA LYS A 189 49.74 27.92 -34.49
C LYS A 189 49.72 28.43 -35.93
N LEU A 190 48.53 28.57 -36.52
CA LEU A 190 48.36 29.13 -37.87
C LEU A 190 48.85 30.58 -37.95
N ALA A 191 48.59 31.41 -36.93
CA ALA A 191 49.07 32.78 -36.88
C ALA A 191 50.61 32.85 -36.74
N VAL A 192 51.20 31.98 -35.91
CA VAL A 192 52.65 31.87 -35.77
C VAL A 192 53.28 31.45 -37.10
N GLU A 193 52.75 30.43 -37.77
CA GLU A 193 53.21 29.97 -39.09
C GLU A 193 53.10 31.07 -40.15
N ARG A 194 51.99 31.80 -40.21
CA ARG A 194 51.82 32.95 -41.12
C ARG A 194 52.87 34.03 -40.85
N SER A 195 53.06 34.42 -39.59
CA SER A 195 54.05 35.44 -39.22
C SER A 195 55.50 34.97 -39.45
N GLY A 196 55.76 33.67 -39.31
CA GLY A 196 57.06 33.06 -39.60
C GLY A 196 57.35 33.05 -41.11
N ARG A 197 56.35 32.71 -41.91
CA ARG A 197 56.42 32.77 -43.38
C ARG A 197 56.68 34.19 -43.87
N GLU A 198 55.96 35.19 -43.38
CA GLU A 198 56.18 36.60 -43.74
C GLU A 198 57.60 37.07 -43.37
N ARG A 199 58.11 36.67 -42.20
CA ARG A 199 59.49 36.96 -41.78
C ARG A 199 60.53 36.28 -42.68
N ALA A 200 60.29 35.04 -43.11
CA ALA A 200 61.19 34.34 -44.02
C ALA A 200 61.17 34.95 -45.44
N GLU A 201 59.99 35.32 -45.94
CA GLU A 201 59.82 35.99 -47.24
C GLU A 201 60.54 37.36 -47.25
N THR A 202 60.38 38.16 -46.20
CA THR A 202 61.08 39.46 -46.07
C THR A 202 62.60 39.30 -45.96
N ALA A 203 63.10 38.30 -45.21
CA ALA A 203 64.53 38.01 -45.11
C ALA A 203 65.13 37.55 -46.45
N LEU A 204 64.41 36.73 -47.22
CA LEU A 204 64.83 36.32 -48.56
C LEU A 204 64.87 37.51 -49.53
N GLU A 205 63.91 38.41 -49.45
CA GLU A 205 63.87 39.64 -50.25
C GLU A 205 65.09 40.53 -49.95
N GLN A 206 65.42 40.71 -48.67
CA GLN A 206 66.60 41.46 -48.23
C GLN A 206 67.91 40.78 -48.69
N ALA A 207 68.03 39.45 -48.57
CA ALA A 207 69.19 38.71 -49.02
C ALA A 207 69.40 38.81 -50.55
N ARG A 208 68.31 38.75 -51.33
CA ARG A 208 68.33 38.97 -52.79
C ARG A 208 68.81 40.39 -53.13
N GLN A 209 68.35 41.40 -52.40
CA GLN A 209 68.79 42.79 -52.58
C GLN A 209 70.27 43.00 -52.22
N GLN A 210 70.78 42.30 -51.20
CA GLN A 210 72.19 42.34 -50.81
C GLN A 210 73.10 41.62 -51.82
N LEU A 211 72.65 40.48 -52.37
CA LEU A 211 73.38 39.76 -53.41
C LEU A 211 73.51 40.56 -54.71
N GLY A 212 72.51 41.40 -55.01
CA GLY A 212 72.54 42.30 -56.18
C GLY A 212 73.47 43.52 -56.05
N ARG A 213 74.06 43.78 -54.87
CA ARG A 213 74.80 45.03 -54.58
C ARG A 213 76.32 44.88 -54.44
N THR A 214 76.91 43.69 -54.64
CA THR A 214 78.35 43.48 -54.40
C THR A 214 79.16 43.32 -55.69
N PRO A 215 79.90 44.35 -56.16
CA PRO A 215 80.96 44.17 -57.14
C PRO A 215 82.22 43.62 -56.43
N ALA A 216 82.77 42.56 -57.01
CA ALA A 216 84.00 41.92 -56.58
C ALA A 216 85.20 42.82 -56.88
N MET A 217 86.00 43.14 -55.86
CA MET A 217 87.39 43.60 -56.04
C MET A 217 88.30 42.94 -54.98
N PRO A 218 89.47 42.42 -55.37
CA PRO A 218 90.42 41.76 -54.48
C PRO A 218 91.54 42.72 -54.05
N THR A 219 91.91 42.70 -52.77
CA THR A 219 93.04 43.52 -52.28
C THR A 219 93.89 42.72 -51.29
N GLN A 220 95.00 42.18 -51.78
CA GLN A 220 95.95 41.34 -51.04
C GLN A 220 96.66 42.05 -49.86
N GLN A 221 96.62 43.39 -49.75
CA GLN A 221 97.23 44.12 -48.63
C GLN A 221 96.40 44.13 -47.35
N HIS A 222 95.11 43.84 -47.49
CA HIS A 222 94.19 43.68 -46.39
C HIS A 222 94.36 42.31 -45.69
N HIS A 223 94.91 41.30 -46.38
CA HIS A 223 95.02 39.94 -45.86
C HIS A 223 95.84 39.86 -44.57
N SER A 224 96.96 40.58 -44.47
CA SER A 224 97.81 40.53 -43.27
C SER A 224 97.23 41.28 -42.06
N GLN A 225 96.50 42.38 -42.29
CA GLN A 225 95.78 43.06 -41.21
C GLN A 225 94.52 42.29 -40.81
N TYR A 226 93.86 41.67 -41.77
CA TYR A 226 92.76 40.76 -41.50
C TYR A 226 93.26 39.48 -40.84
N GLU A 227 94.43 38.93 -41.12
CA GLU A 227 94.99 37.76 -40.41
C GLU A 227 95.20 38.06 -38.92
N LYS A 228 95.70 39.26 -38.58
CA LYS A 228 95.82 39.70 -37.18
C LYS A 228 94.45 39.92 -36.53
N LYS A 229 93.49 40.48 -37.28
CA LYS A 229 92.11 40.65 -36.80
C LYS A 229 91.37 39.32 -36.72
N ILE A 230 91.66 38.37 -37.60
CA ILE A 230 91.11 37.03 -37.69
C ILE A 230 91.65 36.21 -36.54
N THR A 231 92.94 36.28 -36.21
CA THR A 231 93.52 35.61 -35.04
C THR A 231 92.98 36.18 -33.72
N GLN A 232 92.81 37.50 -33.62
CA GLN A 232 92.13 38.12 -32.47
C GLN A 232 90.66 37.70 -32.37
N LEU A 233 89.91 37.77 -33.47
CA LEU A 233 88.51 37.33 -33.54
C LEU A 233 88.36 35.82 -33.35
N GLN A 234 89.36 35.01 -33.73
CA GLN A 234 89.42 33.57 -33.49
C GLN A 234 89.62 33.29 -32.01
N ASN A 235 90.51 34.01 -31.33
CA ASN A 235 90.71 33.90 -29.89
C ASN A 235 89.47 34.38 -29.11
N GLU A 236 88.84 35.47 -29.54
CA GLU A 236 87.59 35.96 -28.97
C GLU A 236 86.43 34.98 -29.25
N LEU A 237 86.35 34.40 -30.45
CA LEU A 237 85.39 33.34 -30.78
C LEU A 237 85.64 32.07 -29.96
N GLU A 238 86.88 31.66 -29.71
CA GLU A 238 87.20 30.51 -28.86
C GLU A 238 86.88 30.80 -27.40
N GLN A 239 87.12 32.02 -26.91
CA GLN A 239 86.68 32.42 -25.58
C GLN A 239 85.15 32.45 -25.48
N VAL A 240 84.45 33.02 -26.44
CA VAL A 240 82.98 33.03 -26.48
C VAL A 240 82.43 31.62 -26.65
N ARG A 241 83.02 30.78 -27.50
CA ARG A 241 82.64 29.35 -27.65
C ARG A 241 82.89 28.57 -26.37
N SER A 242 83.98 28.82 -25.65
CA SER A 242 84.24 28.13 -24.37
C SER A 242 83.35 28.63 -23.23
N ARG A 243 82.95 29.91 -23.26
CA ARG A 243 81.96 30.48 -22.33
C ARG A 243 80.56 30.00 -22.67
N LEU A 244 80.20 29.95 -23.96
CA LEU A 244 78.95 29.40 -24.45
C LEU A 244 78.86 27.92 -24.11
N LYS A 245 79.90 27.12 -24.36
CA LYS A 245 79.91 25.69 -24.00
C LYS A 245 79.81 25.46 -22.48
N ARG A 246 80.42 26.33 -21.67
CA ARG A 246 80.23 26.30 -20.20
C ARG A 246 78.82 26.71 -19.78
N ALA A 247 78.24 27.72 -20.42
CA ALA A 247 76.87 28.15 -20.19
C ALA A 247 75.86 27.10 -20.68
N GLU A 248 76.12 26.45 -21.81
CA GLU A 248 75.37 25.32 -22.37
C GLU A 248 75.46 24.12 -21.43
N GLN A 249 76.63 23.75 -20.92
CA GLN A 249 76.76 22.69 -19.91
C GLN A 249 76.01 23.03 -18.60
N GLN A 250 76.02 24.30 -18.18
CA GLN A 250 75.25 24.78 -17.02
C GLN A 250 73.74 24.87 -17.31
N ALA A 251 73.34 25.03 -18.57
CA ALA A 251 71.95 25.12 -19.02
C ALA A 251 71.35 23.77 -19.47
N GLU A 252 72.17 22.80 -19.87
CA GLU A 252 71.79 21.41 -20.19
C GLU A 252 71.51 20.62 -18.90
N GLU A 253 72.25 20.90 -17.83
CA GLU A 253 72.02 20.28 -16.52
C GLU A 253 71.79 21.30 -15.38
N PRO A 254 70.77 22.16 -15.45
CA PRO A 254 70.42 23.00 -14.33
C PRO A 254 70.02 22.10 -13.15
N PRO A 255 70.55 22.33 -11.93
CA PRO A 255 70.19 21.51 -10.76
C PRO A 255 68.69 21.57 -10.44
N LEU A 256 68.00 22.62 -10.88
CA LEU A 256 66.55 22.74 -10.79
C LEU A 256 65.81 21.78 -11.74
N LEU A 257 66.34 21.56 -12.96
CA LEU A 257 65.73 20.66 -13.94
C LEU A 257 65.86 19.20 -13.51
N LYS A 258 67.00 18.81 -12.92
CA LYS A 258 67.17 17.48 -12.31
C LYS A 258 66.21 17.25 -11.14
N LYS A 259 66.08 18.24 -10.24
CA LYS A 259 65.09 18.18 -9.15
C LYS A 259 63.65 18.09 -9.64
N LEU A 260 63.31 18.82 -10.70
CA LEU A 260 61.98 18.72 -11.31
C LEU A 260 61.76 17.36 -11.99
N GLN A 261 62.77 16.79 -12.64
CA GLN A 261 62.70 15.42 -13.18
C GLN A 261 62.55 14.38 -12.08
N GLU A 262 63.28 14.50 -10.98
CA GLU A 262 63.15 13.65 -9.79
C GLU A 262 61.75 13.77 -9.17
N GLN A 263 61.24 14.99 -8.97
CA GLN A 263 59.88 15.22 -8.47
C GLN A 263 58.80 14.68 -9.42
N MET A 264 58.99 14.79 -10.73
CA MET A 264 58.08 14.22 -11.73
C MET A 264 58.07 12.69 -11.65
N GLU A 265 59.23 12.06 -11.47
CA GLU A 265 59.34 10.61 -11.33
C GLU A 265 58.75 10.13 -9.99
N GLU A 266 59.00 10.85 -8.89
CA GLU A 266 58.38 10.59 -7.59
C GLU A 266 56.85 10.70 -7.67
N MET A 267 56.32 11.76 -8.29
CA MET A 267 54.88 11.93 -8.50
C MET A 267 54.29 10.82 -9.39
N ARG A 268 55.04 10.38 -10.41
CA ARG A 268 54.65 9.28 -11.28
C ARG A 268 54.57 7.96 -10.51
N ILE A 269 55.56 7.67 -9.66
CA ILE A 269 55.59 6.48 -8.81
C ILE A 269 54.44 6.52 -7.81
N GLN A 270 54.24 7.64 -7.11
CA GLN A 270 53.13 7.81 -6.16
C GLN A 270 51.77 7.65 -6.84
N HIS A 271 51.59 8.20 -8.04
CA HIS A 271 50.36 8.02 -8.81
C HIS A 271 50.15 6.56 -9.25
N MET A 272 51.22 5.88 -9.69
CA MET A 272 51.16 4.47 -10.04
C MET A 272 50.79 3.60 -8.84
N GLU A 273 51.37 3.86 -7.66
CA GLU A 273 51.04 3.19 -6.40
C GLU A 273 49.60 3.47 -5.97
N ALA A 274 49.14 4.72 -6.06
CA ALA A 274 47.75 5.08 -5.76
C ALA A 274 46.76 4.38 -6.71
N LEU A 275 47.07 4.30 -8.00
CA LEU A 275 46.26 3.55 -8.97
C LEU A 275 46.24 2.06 -8.66
N GLN A 276 47.36 1.47 -8.23
CA GLN A 276 47.41 0.05 -7.83
C GLN A 276 46.58 -0.18 -6.57
N GLN A 277 46.69 0.69 -5.57
CA GLN A 277 45.90 0.61 -4.34
C GLN A 277 44.40 0.73 -4.63
N GLU A 278 43.99 1.69 -5.45
CA GLU A 278 42.59 1.82 -5.86
C GLU A 278 42.09 0.62 -6.69
N ARG A 279 42.93 0.03 -7.56
CA ARG A 279 42.59 -1.23 -8.24
C ARG A 279 42.39 -2.39 -7.28
N THR A 280 43.26 -2.55 -6.28
CA THR A 280 43.10 -3.61 -5.27
C THR A 280 41.88 -3.38 -4.40
N ARG A 281 41.61 -2.13 -4.00
CA ARG A 281 40.43 -1.75 -3.23
C ARG A 281 39.14 -2.01 -4.01
N ALA A 282 39.10 -1.63 -5.28
CA ALA A 282 37.99 -1.92 -6.18
C ALA A 282 37.80 -3.43 -6.33
N GLY A 283 38.88 -4.21 -6.49
CA GLY A 283 38.84 -5.67 -6.57
C GLY A 283 38.20 -6.31 -5.33
N VAL A 284 38.60 -5.91 -4.12
CA VAL A 284 38.02 -6.43 -2.86
C VAL A 284 36.53 -6.09 -2.75
N VAL A 285 36.13 -4.88 -3.14
CA VAL A 285 34.72 -4.47 -3.14
C VAL A 285 33.91 -5.29 -4.16
N GLU A 286 34.45 -5.52 -5.36
CA GLU A 286 33.81 -6.37 -6.37
C GLU A 286 33.69 -7.83 -5.91
N GLU A 287 34.72 -8.39 -5.28
CA GLU A 287 34.67 -9.74 -4.72
C GLU A 287 33.63 -9.86 -3.59
N GLY A 288 33.55 -8.85 -2.71
CA GLY A 288 32.50 -8.76 -1.70
C GLY A 288 31.10 -8.70 -2.31
N ALA A 289 30.91 -7.89 -3.36
CA ALA A 289 29.64 -7.80 -4.09
C ALA A 289 29.27 -9.12 -4.77
N ARG A 290 30.24 -9.80 -5.41
CA ARG A 290 30.05 -11.14 -6.00
C ARG A 290 29.71 -12.19 -4.94
N GLY A 291 30.34 -12.12 -3.77
CA GLY A 291 30.03 -13.01 -2.64
C GLY A 291 28.60 -12.82 -2.13
N LEU A 292 28.16 -11.58 -1.98
CA LEU A 292 26.78 -11.27 -1.57
C LEU A 292 25.76 -11.73 -2.62
N ALA A 293 26.04 -11.52 -3.90
CA ALA A 293 25.18 -11.98 -4.99
C ALA A 293 25.02 -13.51 -4.98
N ARG A 294 26.11 -14.26 -4.82
CA ARG A 294 26.06 -15.74 -4.69
C ARG A 294 25.22 -16.19 -3.49
N ALA A 295 25.40 -15.56 -2.33
CA ALA A 295 24.61 -15.90 -1.14
C ALA A 295 23.10 -15.61 -1.33
N GLN A 296 22.77 -14.54 -2.06
CA GLN A 296 21.40 -14.23 -2.43
C GLN A 296 20.83 -15.25 -3.43
N GLU A 297 21.59 -15.61 -4.46
CA GLU A 297 21.21 -16.66 -5.43
C GLU A 297 20.97 -18.01 -4.74
N GLU A 298 21.85 -18.44 -3.84
CA GLU A 298 21.68 -19.67 -3.05
C GLU A 298 20.41 -19.62 -2.18
N ARG A 299 20.14 -18.47 -1.56
CA ARG A 299 18.91 -18.29 -0.77
C ARG A 299 17.67 -18.35 -1.65
N VAL A 300 17.69 -17.71 -2.83
CA VAL A 300 16.58 -17.76 -3.78
C VAL A 300 16.37 -19.19 -4.25
N ALA A 301 17.42 -19.91 -4.65
CA ALA A 301 17.34 -21.31 -5.05
C ALA A 301 16.75 -22.21 -3.94
N ALA A 302 17.13 -21.98 -2.68
CA ALA A 302 16.59 -22.70 -1.53
C ALA A 302 15.11 -22.36 -1.23
N LEU A 303 14.66 -21.16 -1.57
CA LEU A 303 13.25 -20.78 -1.48
C LEU A 303 12.45 -21.37 -2.64
N GLU A 304 13.01 -21.41 -3.85
CA GLU A 304 12.42 -22.05 -5.02
C GLU A 304 12.24 -23.55 -4.82
N THR A 305 13.22 -24.24 -4.22
CA THR A 305 13.08 -25.67 -3.89
C THR A 305 11.96 -25.92 -2.88
N LYS A 306 11.89 -25.12 -1.81
CA LYS A 306 10.79 -25.18 -0.84
C LYS A 306 9.43 -24.86 -1.48
N LEU A 307 9.37 -23.89 -2.38
CA LEU A 307 8.15 -23.57 -3.14
C LEU A 307 7.75 -24.75 -4.04
N GLY A 308 8.72 -25.43 -4.66
CA GLY A 308 8.52 -26.65 -5.43
C GLY A 308 7.98 -27.80 -4.57
N GLU A 309 8.53 -28.01 -3.37
CA GLU A 309 8.04 -28.99 -2.40
C GLU A 309 6.60 -28.69 -1.96
N LEU A 310 6.30 -27.42 -1.61
CA LEU A 310 4.95 -27.00 -1.25
C LEU A 310 3.97 -27.20 -2.42
N SER A 311 4.37 -26.85 -3.64
CA SER A 311 3.57 -27.07 -4.84
C SER A 311 3.31 -28.55 -5.07
N HIS A 312 4.30 -29.41 -4.82
CA HIS A 312 4.15 -30.86 -4.91
C HIS A 312 3.19 -31.41 -3.84
N THR A 313 3.30 -30.97 -2.59
CA THR A 313 2.39 -31.39 -1.52
C THR A 313 0.95 -30.96 -1.82
N VAL A 314 0.74 -29.72 -2.24
CA VAL A 314 -0.58 -29.21 -2.66
C VAL A 314 -1.14 -30.01 -3.82
N ALA A 315 -0.32 -30.34 -4.84
CA ALA A 315 -0.75 -31.21 -5.93
C ALA A 315 -1.15 -32.62 -5.43
N SER A 316 -0.40 -33.20 -4.49
CA SER A 316 -0.74 -34.50 -3.88
C SER A 316 -2.06 -34.44 -3.11
N TYR A 317 -2.33 -33.36 -2.37
CA TYR A 317 -3.60 -33.14 -1.67
C TYR A 317 -4.76 -32.96 -2.65
N HIS A 318 -4.55 -32.24 -3.76
CA HIS A 318 -5.56 -32.12 -4.81
C HIS A 318 -5.89 -33.48 -5.43
N ARG A 319 -4.88 -34.31 -5.70
CA ARG A 319 -5.08 -35.66 -6.22
C ARG A 319 -5.82 -36.55 -5.24
N SER A 320 -5.39 -36.59 -3.98
CA SER A 320 -6.10 -37.34 -2.92
C SER A 320 -7.54 -36.86 -2.76
N LYS A 321 -7.80 -35.55 -2.84
CA LYS A 321 -9.16 -35.00 -2.81
C LYS A 321 -9.99 -35.47 -4.01
N GLN A 322 -9.42 -35.51 -5.21
CA GLN A 322 -10.10 -36.04 -6.39
C GLN A 322 -10.44 -37.52 -6.21
N ASP A 323 -9.50 -38.32 -5.69
CA ASP A 323 -9.73 -39.73 -5.39
C ASP A 323 -10.87 -39.89 -4.37
N HIS A 324 -10.87 -39.08 -3.30
CA HIS A 324 -11.96 -39.07 -2.31
C HIS A 324 -13.30 -38.68 -2.93
N LEU A 325 -13.35 -37.66 -3.78
CA LEU A 325 -14.58 -37.29 -4.50
C LEU A 325 -15.07 -38.41 -5.41
N HIS A 326 -14.16 -39.11 -6.09
CA HIS A 326 -14.50 -40.28 -6.90
C HIS A 326 -15.07 -41.42 -6.03
N THR A 327 -14.44 -41.73 -4.89
CA THR A 327 -14.99 -42.75 -3.96
C THR A 327 -16.36 -42.36 -3.42
N ILE A 328 -16.58 -41.09 -3.06
CA ILE A 328 -17.90 -40.59 -2.63
C ILE A 328 -18.93 -40.75 -3.74
N HIS A 329 -18.56 -40.48 -5.00
CA HIS A 329 -19.44 -40.71 -6.14
C HIS A 329 -19.85 -42.18 -6.25
N THR A 330 -18.88 -43.10 -6.22
CA THR A 330 -19.17 -44.55 -6.30
C THR A 330 -20.02 -45.05 -5.14
N LEU A 331 -19.83 -44.51 -3.92
CA LEU A 331 -20.66 -44.86 -2.77
C LEU A 331 -22.09 -44.30 -2.90
N LYS A 332 -22.25 -43.10 -3.49
CA LYS A 332 -23.57 -42.54 -3.79
C LYS A 332 -24.32 -43.38 -4.82
N GLU A 333 -23.64 -43.85 -5.86
CA GLU A 333 -24.22 -44.76 -6.86
C GLU A 333 -24.68 -46.06 -6.22
N LYS A 334 -23.85 -46.70 -5.38
CA LYS A 334 -24.23 -47.90 -4.64
C LYS A 334 -25.40 -47.66 -3.68
N LEU A 335 -25.47 -46.50 -3.03
CA LEU A 335 -26.61 -46.15 -2.18
C LEU A 335 -27.90 -45.96 -2.97
N SER A 336 -27.84 -45.39 -4.19
CA SER A 336 -29.00 -45.34 -5.07
C SER A 336 -29.44 -46.72 -5.52
N GLU A 337 -28.50 -47.60 -5.92
CA GLU A 337 -28.80 -48.99 -6.28
C GLU A 337 -29.49 -49.73 -5.13
N LEU A 338 -28.95 -49.65 -3.91
CA LEU A 338 -29.56 -50.26 -2.71
C LEU A 338 -30.92 -49.64 -2.36
N ALA A 339 -31.13 -48.35 -2.60
CA ALA A 339 -32.41 -47.70 -2.37
C ALA A 339 -33.46 -48.23 -3.36
N GLU A 340 -33.11 -48.41 -4.63
CA GLU A 340 -33.96 -49.01 -5.66
C GLU A 340 -34.32 -50.45 -5.33
N GLU A 341 -33.34 -51.25 -4.88
CA GLU A 341 -33.56 -52.62 -4.39
C GLU A 341 -34.53 -52.65 -3.20
N LYS A 342 -34.32 -51.77 -2.20
CA LYS A 342 -35.19 -51.66 -1.03
C LYS A 342 -36.62 -51.29 -1.42
N THR A 343 -36.81 -50.34 -2.34
CA THR A 343 -38.15 -49.98 -2.82
C THR A 343 -38.82 -51.14 -3.56
N SER A 344 -38.04 -51.90 -4.35
CA SER A 344 -38.53 -53.08 -5.07
C SER A 344 -38.96 -54.20 -4.13
N LEU A 345 -38.25 -54.39 -3.01
CA LEU A 345 -38.60 -55.36 -1.97
C LEU A 345 -39.81 -54.93 -1.14
N MET A 346 -39.91 -53.65 -0.76
CA MET A 346 -41.07 -53.12 -0.03
C MET A 346 -42.37 -53.23 -0.83
N SER A 347 -42.33 -53.00 -2.15
CA SER A 347 -43.49 -53.18 -3.03
C SER A 347 -44.00 -54.62 -3.12
N ARG A 348 -43.22 -55.62 -2.70
CA ARG A 348 -43.61 -57.04 -2.72
C ARG A 348 -44.28 -57.52 -1.43
N LEU A 349 -44.32 -56.69 -0.38
CA LEU A 349 -44.76 -57.08 0.97
C LEU A 349 -46.15 -56.56 1.38
N GLU A 350 -46.91 -55.90 0.48
CA GLU A 350 -48.29 -55.49 0.77
C GLU A 350 -49.30 -56.62 0.47
N GLU A 351 -49.77 -57.32 1.51
CA GLU A 351 -50.93 -58.24 1.47
C GLU A 351 -52.08 -57.71 2.36
N PRO A 352 -53.37 -58.03 2.06
CA PRO A 352 -54.53 -57.37 2.65
C PRO A 352 -55.03 -57.97 3.97
N GLU A 353 -55.72 -57.11 4.72
CA GLU A 353 -56.32 -57.25 6.05
C GLU A 353 -57.25 -58.47 6.22
N CYS A 354 -57.14 -59.16 7.37
CA CYS A 354 -58.03 -60.28 7.72
C CYS A 354 -59.03 -59.87 8.82
N GLU A 355 -60.31 -60.02 8.48
CA GLU A 355 -61.47 -59.69 9.31
C GLU A 355 -61.78 -60.73 10.42
N LYS A 356 -62.49 -60.22 11.45
CA LYS A 356 -63.55 -60.82 12.28
C LYS A 356 -63.18 -61.49 13.61
N GLU A 357 -63.70 -60.89 14.68
CA GLU A 357 -64.25 -61.57 15.86
C GLU A 357 -65.14 -62.74 15.40
N ALA A 358 -64.64 -63.97 15.55
CA ALA A 358 -65.38 -65.19 15.27
C ALA A 358 -65.77 -65.83 16.60
N ASP A 359 -67.07 -66.13 16.76
CA ASP A 359 -67.64 -66.84 17.91
C ASP A 359 -66.86 -68.15 18.16
N VAL A 360 -66.62 -68.48 19.43
CA VAL A 360 -65.77 -69.60 19.88
C VAL A 360 -66.25 -70.92 19.27
N SER A 361 -67.56 -71.06 19.05
CA SER A 361 -68.18 -72.22 18.41
C SER A 361 -67.85 -72.34 16.91
N THR A 362 -67.66 -71.21 16.22
CA THR A 362 -67.16 -71.15 14.84
C THR A 362 -65.66 -71.39 14.77
N LEU A 363 -64.89 -70.86 15.72
CA LEU A 363 -63.46 -71.13 15.84
C LEU A 363 -63.21 -72.60 16.12
N TYR A 364 -63.96 -73.22 17.02
CA TYR A 364 -63.84 -74.64 17.35
C TYR A 364 -64.19 -75.54 16.14
N ARG A 365 -65.28 -75.24 15.41
CA ARG A 365 -65.60 -75.95 14.17
C ARG A 365 -64.53 -75.77 13.10
N ARG A 366 -63.94 -74.58 12.99
CA ARG A 366 -62.86 -74.30 12.06
C ARG A 366 -61.57 -75.01 12.47
N LEU A 367 -61.28 -75.11 13.76
CA LEU A 367 -60.16 -75.84 14.33
C LEU A 367 -60.27 -77.34 14.08
N LEU A 368 -61.46 -77.92 14.26
CA LEU A 368 -61.73 -79.31 13.90
C LEU A 368 -61.60 -79.56 12.39
N ALA A 369 -62.17 -78.67 11.57
CA ALA A 369 -62.03 -78.77 10.12
C ALA A 369 -60.56 -78.68 9.67
N ILE A 370 -59.76 -77.80 10.29
CA ILE A 370 -58.32 -77.67 10.02
C ILE A 370 -57.57 -78.91 10.52
N ARG A 371 -57.90 -79.46 11.70
CA ARG A 371 -57.33 -80.71 12.20
C ARG A 371 -57.59 -81.86 11.23
N ASP A 372 -58.82 -82.01 10.76
CA ASP A 372 -59.19 -83.06 9.82
C ASP A 372 -58.51 -82.86 8.46
N GLN A 373 -58.40 -81.62 7.98
CA GLN A 373 -57.64 -81.28 6.78
C GLN A 373 -56.14 -81.58 6.94
N LEU A 374 -55.56 -81.31 8.10
CA LEU A 374 -54.16 -81.56 8.41
C LEU A 374 -53.87 -83.07 8.48
N ILE A 375 -54.76 -83.85 9.10
CA ILE A 375 -54.68 -85.31 9.11
C ILE A 375 -54.79 -85.86 7.68
N ASN A 376 -55.75 -85.39 6.88
CA ASN A 376 -55.92 -85.83 5.50
C ASN A 376 -54.73 -85.46 4.60
N ALA A 377 -54.17 -84.24 4.76
CA ALA A 377 -52.98 -83.80 4.03
C ALA A 377 -51.72 -84.56 4.47
N ASN A 378 -51.62 -84.90 5.76
CA ASN A 378 -50.53 -85.69 6.31
C ASN A 378 -50.57 -87.16 5.86
N MET A 379 -51.77 -87.72 5.66
CA MET A 379 -51.96 -89.04 5.05
C MET A 379 -51.64 -89.06 3.55
N ALA A 380 -51.73 -87.91 2.87
CA ALA A 380 -51.39 -87.75 1.46
C ALA A 380 -49.93 -87.30 1.22
N SER A 381 -49.16 -87.07 2.28
CA SER A 381 -47.76 -86.61 2.25
C SER A 381 -46.79 -87.79 2.15
N GLU A 382 -45.69 -87.62 1.40
CA GLU A 382 -44.61 -88.63 1.29
C GLU A 382 -43.85 -88.82 2.63
N HIS A 383 -44.00 -87.90 3.59
CA HIS A 383 -43.45 -87.98 4.95
C HIS A 383 -44.53 -87.63 5.98
N PRO A 384 -45.17 -88.62 6.63
CA PRO A 384 -46.20 -88.35 7.64
C PRO A 384 -45.56 -87.84 8.94
N LEU A 385 -45.98 -86.66 9.38
CA LEU A 385 -45.63 -86.04 10.67
C LEU A 385 -46.58 -86.54 11.77
N ASP A 386 -46.08 -86.68 12.99
CA ASP A 386 -46.92 -87.03 14.14
C ASP A 386 -47.73 -85.82 14.62
N VAL A 387 -48.94 -85.70 14.08
CA VAL A 387 -49.87 -84.58 14.29
C VAL A 387 -50.35 -84.51 15.75
N GLU A 388 -50.27 -85.60 16.51
CA GLU A 388 -50.76 -85.69 17.88
C GLU A 388 -49.75 -85.12 18.89
N SER A 389 -48.44 -85.28 18.62
CA SER A 389 -47.36 -84.67 19.41
C SER A 389 -47.30 -83.14 19.35
N ILE A 390 -47.75 -82.56 18.23
CA ILE A 390 -47.73 -81.11 17.96
C ILE A 390 -48.94 -80.43 18.60
N LEU A 391 -50.10 -81.09 18.61
CA LEU A 391 -51.36 -80.50 19.11
C LEU A 391 -51.52 -80.59 20.63
N PHE A 392 -50.96 -81.61 21.28
CA PHE A 392 -51.12 -81.83 22.72
C PHE A 392 -49.87 -81.55 23.55
N GLY A 393 -48.84 -80.92 22.96
CA GLY A 393 -47.64 -80.50 23.69
C GLY A 393 -46.96 -81.68 24.38
N GLY A 394 -46.22 -82.50 23.63
CA GLY A 394 -45.56 -83.68 24.17
C GLY A 394 -44.80 -83.41 25.47
N GLU A 395 -44.79 -84.41 26.37
CA GLU A 395 -44.25 -84.41 27.75
C GLU A 395 -42.77 -83.96 27.91
N ASN A 396 -42.11 -83.51 26.84
CA ASN A 396 -40.72 -83.08 26.77
C ASN A 396 -40.50 -81.55 26.73
N ILE A 397 -41.53 -80.71 26.83
CA ILE A 397 -41.36 -79.25 26.87
C ILE A 397 -40.75 -78.81 28.21
N HIS A 398 -41.17 -79.43 29.33
CA HIS A 398 -40.65 -79.08 30.66
C HIS A 398 -39.16 -79.40 30.83
N ALA A 399 -38.69 -80.54 30.33
CA ALA A 399 -37.28 -80.92 30.39
C ALA A 399 -36.39 -80.00 29.53
N LYS A 400 -36.90 -79.52 28.39
CA LYS A 400 -36.18 -78.54 27.56
C LYS A 400 -36.16 -77.15 28.21
N CYS A 401 -37.27 -76.70 28.79
CA CYS A 401 -37.29 -75.46 29.56
C CYS A 401 -36.37 -75.50 30.79
N GLU A 402 -36.25 -76.66 31.45
CA GLU A 402 -35.33 -76.84 32.57
C GLU A 402 -33.86 -76.76 32.11
N GLN A 403 -33.52 -77.39 30.98
CA GLN A 403 -32.19 -77.22 30.36
C GLN A 403 -31.91 -75.79 29.90
N GLU A 404 -32.88 -75.11 29.30
CA GLU A 404 -32.73 -73.71 28.89
C GLU A 404 -32.58 -72.78 30.10
N TYR A 405 -33.28 -73.07 31.21
CA TYR A 405 -33.14 -72.34 32.45
C TYR A 405 -31.74 -72.49 33.06
N ASP A 406 -31.21 -73.71 33.08
CA ASP A 406 -29.86 -73.97 33.60
C ASP A 406 -28.78 -73.33 32.72
N GLN A 407 -28.94 -73.37 31.39
CA GLN A 407 -28.03 -72.67 30.46
C GLN A 407 -28.05 -71.15 30.68
N LEU A 408 -29.24 -70.55 30.81
CA LEU A 408 -29.38 -69.11 31.04
C LEU A 408 -28.79 -68.68 32.38
N LYS A 409 -28.82 -69.55 33.39
CA LYS A 409 -28.22 -69.32 34.70
C LYS A 409 -26.69 -69.32 34.64
N GLU A 410 -26.09 -70.22 33.85
CA GLU A 410 -24.65 -70.23 33.59
C GLU A 410 -24.21 -69.01 32.76
N GLU A 411 -24.99 -68.61 31.76
CA GLU A 411 -24.77 -67.39 30.99
C GLU A 411 -24.87 -66.12 31.87
N PHE A 412 -25.77 -66.10 32.84
CA PHE A 412 -25.90 -64.97 33.76
C PHE A 412 -24.71 -64.86 34.71
N GLU A 413 -24.22 -65.96 35.28
CA GLU A 413 -23.04 -65.93 36.14
C GLU A 413 -21.76 -65.58 35.36
N THR A 414 -21.62 -66.07 34.12
CA THR A 414 -20.51 -65.65 33.25
C THR A 414 -20.61 -64.17 32.88
N TYR A 415 -21.79 -63.66 32.52
CA TYR A 415 -22.00 -62.24 32.24
C TYR A 415 -21.70 -61.35 33.46
N LYS A 416 -22.07 -61.78 34.67
CA LYS A 416 -21.79 -61.07 35.92
C LYS A 416 -20.30 -61.03 36.24
N ILE A 417 -19.56 -62.08 35.94
CA ILE A 417 -18.08 -62.10 36.06
C ILE A 417 -17.46 -61.18 35.01
N SER A 418 -17.88 -61.26 33.75
CA SER A 418 -17.41 -60.41 32.66
C SER A 418 -17.72 -58.92 32.87
N SER A 419 -18.90 -58.59 33.40
CA SER A 419 -19.31 -57.22 33.72
C SER A 419 -18.50 -56.64 34.89
N LYS A 420 -18.19 -57.44 35.92
CA LYS A 420 -17.28 -57.02 37.00
C LYS A 420 -15.84 -56.81 36.52
N GLN A 421 -15.38 -57.58 35.54
CA GLN A 421 -14.09 -57.36 34.89
C GLN A 421 -14.09 -56.11 33.99
N GLN A 422 -15.17 -55.87 33.23
CA GLN A 422 -15.33 -54.64 32.43
C GLN A 422 -15.44 -53.39 33.32
N ALA A 423 -16.13 -53.44 34.46
CA ALA A 423 -16.22 -52.31 35.38
C ALA A 423 -14.85 -51.91 35.97
N LYS A 424 -13.94 -52.87 36.19
CA LYS A 424 -12.55 -52.59 36.57
C LYS A 424 -11.72 -52.00 35.43
N ILE A 425 -11.92 -52.44 34.20
CA ILE A 425 -11.18 -51.95 33.02
C ILE A 425 -11.65 -50.54 32.61
N VAL A 426 -12.96 -50.26 32.70
CA VAL A 426 -13.56 -48.96 32.34
C VAL A 426 -13.21 -47.86 33.37
N GLY A 427 -12.90 -48.23 34.62
CA GLY A 427 -12.48 -47.27 35.65
C GLY A 427 -11.07 -46.70 35.49
N GLU A 428 -10.16 -47.40 34.80
CA GLU A 428 -8.73 -47.04 34.79
C GLU A 428 -8.11 -46.80 33.40
N THR A 429 -8.76 -47.18 32.28
CA THR A 429 -8.00 -47.26 31.00
C THR A 429 -8.55 -46.55 29.77
N PHE A 430 -9.62 -45.74 29.83
CA PHE A 430 -10.04 -45.00 28.65
C PHE A 430 -10.42 -43.54 28.95
N CYS A 431 -9.67 -42.63 28.34
CA CYS A 431 -9.87 -41.16 28.25
C CYS A 431 -9.22 -40.22 29.30
N LYS A 432 -8.66 -40.64 30.43
CA LYS A 432 -7.94 -39.71 31.34
C LYS A 432 -6.42 -39.69 31.15
N GLY A 433 -5.78 -40.84 30.92
CA GLY A 433 -4.32 -40.93 30.78
C GLY A 433 -3.79 -40.32 29.49
N ASP A 434 -4.34 -40.70 28.34
CA ASP A 434 -3.81 -40.26 27.04
C ASP A 434 -4.22 -38.83 26.68
N CYS A 435 -5.42 -38.40 27.06
CA CYS A 435 -5.79 -36.97 26.96
C CYS A 435 -4.88 -36.09 27.83
N ASN A 436 -4.52 -36.52 29.06
CA ASN A 436 -3.62 -35.73 29.90
C ASN A 436 -2.20 -35.66 29.34
N LYS A 437 -1.67 -36.76 28.78
CA LYS A 437 -0.36 -36.77 28.11
C LYS A 437 -0.36 -35.83 26.89
N VAL A 438 -1.38 -35.90 26.03
CA VAL A 438 -1.50 -35.01 24.86
C VAL A 438 -1.67 -33.56 25.30
N VAL A 439 -2.41 -33.28 26.38
CA VAL A 439 -2.53 -31.93 26.94
C VAL A 439 -1.19 -31.44 27.52
N GLU A 440 -0.41 -32.30 28.17
CA GLU A 440 0.92 -31.96 28.68
C GLU A 440 1.94 -31.73 27.56
N GLU A 441 1.90 -32.54 26.50
CA GLU A 441 2.70 -32.35 25.28
C GLU A 441 2.34 -31.05 24.56
N LEU A 442 1.05 -30.74 24.40
CA LEU A 442 0.59 -29.48 23.84
C LEU A 442 0.99 -28.30 24.72
N ARG A 443 0.89 -28.41 26.06
CA ARG A 443 1.38 -27.37 26.99
C ARG A 443 2.89 -27.19 26.90
N HIS A 444 3.66 -28.26 26.75
CA HIS A 444 5.10 -28.19 26.54
C HIS A 444 5.42 -27.55 25.18
N LYS A 445 4.67 -27.89 24.13
CA LYS A 445 4.86 -27.31 22.80
C LYS A 445 4.49 -25.83 22.77
N VAL A 446 3.40 -25.43 23.42
CA VAL A 446 3.03 -24.02 23.60
C VAL A 446 4.13 -23.29 24.35
N ARG A 447 4.62 -23.81 25.49
CA ARG A 447 5.73 -23.19 26.23
C ARG A 447 7.02 -23.06 25.40
N SER A 448 7.37 -24.09 24.63
CA SER A 448 8.52 -24.07 23.74
C SER A 448 8.37 -23.06 22.61
N LEU A 449 7.18 -22.96 21.99
CA LEU A 449 6.88 -21.97 20.97
C LEU A 449 6.87 -20.55 21.54
N THR A 450 6.31 -20.34 22.74
CA THR A 450 6.35 -19.05 23.42
C THR A 450 7.78 -18.63 23.76
N SER A 451 8.62 -19.56 24.24
CA SER A 451 10.04 -19.28 24.49
C SER A 451 10.83 -18.97 23.21
N ALA A 452 10.58 -19.71 22.13
CA ALA A 452 11.20 -19.44 20.83
C ALA A 452 10.75 -18.08 20.25
N ALA A 453 9.46 -17.73 20.39
CA ALA A 453 8.92 -16.43 19.99
C ALA A 453 9.53 -15.30 20.83
N GLN A 454 9.71 -15.50 22.14
CA GLN A 454 10.36 -14.53 23.02
C GLN A 454 11.82 -14.31 22.63
N LEU A 455 12.60 -15.37 22.39
CA LEU A 455 14.00 -15.25 21.95
C LEU A 455 14.12 -14.55 20.58
N ALA A 456 13.19 -14.83 19.66
CA ALA A 456 13.15 -14.13 18.37
C ALA A 456 12.79 -12.64 18.56
N ALA A 457 11.84 -12.32 19.42
CA ALA A 457 11.47 -10.94 19.75
C ALA A 457 12.64 -10.18 20.40
N ASP A 458 13.36 -10.83 21.32
CA ASP A 458 14.54 -10.24 21.98
C ASP A 458 15.68 -10.02 20.96
N SER A 459 15.93 -10.97 20.06
CA SER A 459 16.90 -10.81 18.97
C SER A 459 16.54 -9.67 18.02
N HIS A 460 15.26 -9.54 17.65
CA HIS A 460 14.80 -8.44 16.79
C HIS A 460 14.87 -7.10 17.54
N SER A 461 14.55 -7.07 18.83
CA SER A 461 14.69 -5.88 19.67
C SER A 461 16.15 -5.42 19.74
N GLN A 462 17.09 -6.36 19.91
CA GLN A 462 18.53 -6.07 19.87
C GLN A 462 18.97 -5.52 18.51
N GLN A 463 18.54 -6.13 17.40
CA GLN A 463 18.83 -5.63 16.05
C GLN A 463 18.25 -4.22 15.80
N ILE A 464 17.02 -3.96 16.27
CA ILE A 464 16.43 -2.63 16.19
C ILE A 464 17.24 -1.63 17.02
N SER A 465 17.74 -2.02 18.20
CA SER A 465 18.57 -1.15 19.03
C SER A 465 19.93 -0.86 18.40
N SER A 466 20.58 -1.84 17.76
CA SER A 466 21.85 -1.64 17.07
C SER A 466 21.68 -0.74 15.83
N LEU A 467 20.65 -0.98 15.03
CA LEU A 467 20.33 -0.13 13.87
C LEU A 467 19.98 1.31 14.30
N ARG A 468 19.28 1.49 15.43
CA ARG A 468 19.03 2.82 15.99
C ARG A 468 20.33 3.51 16.40
N GLN A 469 21.26 2.79 17.03
CA GLN A 469 22.57 3.33 17.41
C GLN A 469 23.43 3.69 16.20
N GLU A 470 23.42 2.85 15.16
CA GLU A 470 24.09 3.13 13.88
C GLU A 470 23.50 4.38 13.23
N LEU A 471 22.17 4.51 13.16
CA LEU A 471 21.49 5.70 12.63
C LEU A 471 21.83 6.97 13.43
N THR A 472 21.91 6.90 14.76
CA THR A 472 22.34 8.05 15.56
C THR A 472 23.80 8.42 15.29
N SER A 473 24.69 7.43 15.19
CA SER A 473 26.10 7.69 14.88
C SER A 473 26.28 8.29 13.48
N LEU A 474 25.52 7.81 12.49
CA LEU A 474 25.56 8.33 11.14
C LEU A 474 25.03 9.78 11.10
N ARG A 475 23.94 10.08 11.80
CA ARG A 475 23.43 11.45 11.95
C ARG A 475 24.45 12.38 12.59
N GLU A 476 25.10 11.95 13.67
CA GLU A 476 26.16 12.73 14.33
C GLU A 476 27.35 12.97 13.39
N THR A 477 27.77 11.97 12.60
CA THR A 477 28.85 12.15 11.62
C THR A 477 28.49 13.14 10.51
N HIS A 478 27.27 13.09 9.98
CA HIS A 478 26.79 14.05 8.99
C HIS A 478 26.65 15.45 9.57
N GLU A 479 26.16 15.58 10.81
CA GLU A 479 26.09 16.87 11.50
C GLU A 479 27.48 17.45 11.72
N ASN A 480 28.46 16.63 12.10
CA ASN A 480 29.85 17.06 12.22
C ASN A 480 30.47 17.45 10.88
N GLN A 481 30.18 16.74 9.79
CA GLN A 481 30.61 17.10 8.44
C GLN A 481 30.00 18.43 7.99
N LEU A 482 28.70 18.64 8.23
CA LEU A 482 28.03 19.92 7.95
C LEU A 482 28.67 21.06 8.73
N ARG A 483 28.88 20.90 10.04
CA ARG A 483 29.57 21.91 10.87
C ARG A 483 30.99 22.20 10.37
N ARG A 484 31.72 21.17 9.92
CA ARG A 484 33.05 21.34 9.34
C ARG A 484 33.00 22.17 8.05
N VAL A 485 32.15 21.81 7.10
CA VAL A 485 32.00 22.56 5.84
C VAL A 485 31.51 23.99 6.09
N GLU A 486 30.58 24.20 7.03
CA GLU A 486 30.16 25.53 7.45
C GLU A 486 31.32 26.35 8.03
N SER A 487 32.18 25.74 8.85
CA SER A 487 33.36 26.41 9.42
C SER A 487 34.40 26.76 8.36
N GLU A 488 34.63 25.87 7.40
CA GLU A 488 35.53 26.09 6.26
C GLU A 488 35.00 27.24 5.38
N ASN A 489 33.70 27.26 5.08
CA ASN A 489 33.05 28.34 4.34
C ASN A 489 33.09 29.68 5.08
N ARG A 490 32.90 29.68 6.41
CA ARG A 490 33.05 30.91 7.21
C ARG A 490 34.49 31.42 7.19
N ALA A 491 35.47 30.52 7.22
CA ALA A 491 36.89 30.89 7.14
C ALA A 491 37.25 31.46 5.75
N THR A 492 36.73 30.89 4.66
CA THR A 492 36.96 31.44 3.31
C THR A 492 36.29 32.80 3.12
N ILE A 493 35.06 32.99 3.63
CA ILE A 493 34.39 34.29 3.62
C ILE A 493 35.24 35.32 4.39
N ALA A 494 35.68 35.01 5.60
CA ALA A 494 36.51 35.92 6.39
C ALA A 494 37.83 36.29 5.69
N ALA A 495 38.47 35.34 5.02
CA ALA A 495 39.69 35.60 4.26
C ALA A 495 39.44 36.51 3.03
N LEU A 496 38.31 36.33 2.33
CA LEU A 496 37.93 37.20 1.22
C LEU A 496 37.55 38.61 1.69
N GLU A 497 36.88 38.74 2.82
CA GLU A 497 36.58 40.02 3.46
C GLU A 497 37.86 40.76 3.87
N GLU A 498 38.85 40.04 4.44
CA GLU A 498 40.16 40.60 4.76
C GLU A 498 40.88 41.11 3.49
N GLN A 499 40.91 40.31 2.43
CA GLN A 499 41.50 40.72 1.15
C GLN A 499 40.82 41.95 0.56
N LEU A 500 39.48 42.03 0.62
CA LEU A 500 38.71 43.19 0.19
C LEU A 500 39.07 44.43 1.01
N SER A 501 39.18 44.29 2.34
CA SER A 501 39.56 45.39 3.24
C SER A 501 40.96 45.91 2.94
N LEU A 502 41.91 45.01 2.65
CA LEU A 502 43.27 45.38 2.25
C LEU A 502 43.30 46.05 0.88
N GLN A 503 42.48 45.60 -0.08
CA GLN A 503 42.36 46.27 -1.38
C GLN A 503 41.77 47.68 -1.23
N GLN A 504 40.73 47.85 -0.41
CA GLN A 504 40.15 49.16 -0.11
C GLN A 504 41.18 50.08 0.55
N GLN A 505 41.95 49.58 1.53
CA GLN A 505 43.02 50.34 2.17
C GLN A 505 44.12 50.74 1.19
N ARG A 506 44.57 49.83 0.31
CA ARG A 506 45.54 50.14 -0.75
C ARG A 506 45.00 51.19 -1.72
N SER A 507 43.75 51.04 -2.16
CA SER A 507 43.09 52.02 -3.04
C SER A 507 43.01 53.39 -2.38
N LEU A 508 42.60 53.46 -1.11
CA LEU A 508 42.57 54.71 -0.34
C LEU A 508 43.97 55.33 -0.19
N SER A 509 45.00 54.52 0.08
CA SER A 509 46.40 55.00 0.13
C SER A 509 46.82 55.60 -1.21
N THR A 510 46.58 54.90 -2.32
CA THR A 510 46.93 55.40 -3.65
C THR A 510 46.17 56.67 -4.01
N LEU A 511 44.87 56.77 -3.66
CA LEU A 511 44.10 58.00 -3.84
C LEU A 511 44.69 59.15 -3.02
N SER A 512 45.03 58.90 -1.75
CA SER A 512 45.65 59.92 -0.90
C SER A 512 47.01 60.39 -1.42
N GLU A 513 47.81 59.50 -2.00
CA GLU A 513 49.09 59.86 -2.66
C GLU A 513 48.85 60.70 -3.93
N ARG A 514 47.84 60.35 -4.73
CA ARG A 514 47.47 61.14 -5.91
C ARG A 514 46.92 62.51 -5.52
N ASP A 515 46.11 62.59 -4.47
CA ASP A 515 45.60 63.86 -3.96
C ASP A 515 46.74 64.76 -3.46
N GLN A 516 47.74 64.21 -2.77
CA GLN A 516 48.94 64.95 -2.37
C GLN A 516 49.76 65.43 -3.59
N GLU A 517 49.88 64.60 -4.63
CA GLU A 517 50.58 64.98 -5.86
C GLU A 517 49.82 66.08 -6.62
N ILE A 518 48.48 65.97 -6.71
CA ILE A 518 47.63 67.02 -7.28
C ILE A 518 47.81 68.32 -6.50
N GLN A 519 47.83 68.28 -5.16
CA GLN A 519 48.09 69.45 -4.33
C GLN A 519 49.47 70.05 -4.63
N ARG A 520 50.54 69.24 -4.70
CA ARG A 520 51.89 69.70 -5.07
C ARG A 520 51.94 70.34 -6.46
N LEU A 521 51.37 69.70 -7.47
CA LEU A 521 51.33 70.22 -8.84
C LEU A 521 50.51 71.51 -8.91
N THR A 522 49.41 71.59 -8.17
CA THR A 522 48.60 72.81 -8.04
C THR A 522 49.40 73.94 -7.40
N GLU A 523 50.13 73.68 -6.32
CA GLU A 523 51.01 74.65 -5.68
C GLU A 523 52.14 75.11 -6.62
N GLN A 524 52.76 74.19 -7.37
CA GLN A 524 53.79 74.51 -8.36
C GLN A 524 53.24 75.38 -9.50
N LEU A 525 52.03 75.09 -10.00
CA LEU A 525 51.35 75.92 -10.99
C LEU A 525 51.06 77.32 -10.45
N HIS A 526 50.56 77.43 -9.21
CA HIS A 526 50.32 78.72 -8.56
C HIS A 526 51.63 79.51 -8.32
N GLN A 527 52.75 78.84 -8.05
CA GLN A 527 54.07 79.47 -7.96
C GLN A 527 54.56 79.95 -9.34
N ARG A 528 54.32 79.17 -10.41
CA ARG A 528 54.66 79.53 -11.79
C ARG A 528 53.79 80.65 -12.36
N HIS A 529 52.56 80.81 -11.85
CA HIS A 529 51.65 81.92 -12.20
C HIS A 529 51.95 83.24 -11.46
N LYS A 530 52.83 83.26 -10.46
CA LYS A 530 53.25 84.48 -9.76
C LYS A 530 54.37 85.27 -10.45
N SER A 531 54.87 84.81 -11.61
CA SER A 531 55.73 85.64 -12.47
C SER A 531 54.88 86.54 -13.38
N PRO A 532 54.95 87.88 -13.27
CA PRO A 532 54.14 88.75 -14.09
C PRO A 532 54.84 89.00 -15.43
N GLN A 533 54.23 88.58 -16.55
CA GLN A 533 54.08 89.42 -17.75
C GLN A 533 53.40 88.69 -18.92
N GLN A 534 52.34 89.34 -19.40
CA GLN A 534 52.02 89.60 -20.81
C GLN A 534 52.14 88.45 -21.81
N SER A 535 51.01 87.94 -22.27
CA SER A 535 50.50 88.22 -23.63
C SER A 535 49.38 87.24 -23.99
N GLY A 536 48.47 87.70 -24.84
CA GLY A 536 47.84 86.90 -25.88
C GLY A 536 47.09 85.65 -25.45
N GLY A 537 45.75 85.73 -25.55
CA GLY A 537 44.96 84.53 -25.81
C GLY A 537 45.55 83.76 -27.00
N VAL A 538 45.55 82.42 -26.88
CA VAL A 538 45.65 81.35 -27.90
C VAL A 538 46.33 80.09 -27.30
N GLY A 539 47.11 80.20 -26.22
CA GLY A 539 47.89 79.07 -25.67
C GLY A 539 47.11 77.92 -24.97
N SER A 540 45.79 78.05 -24.71
CA SER A 540 45.04 77.03 -23.97
C SER A 540 44.64 75.82 -24.82
N LEU A 541 44.52 75.97 -26.14
CA LEU A 541 44.17 74.87 -27.04
C LEU A 541 45.41 74.10 -27.52
N GLU A 542 46.55 74.77 -27.61
CA GLU A 542 47.81 74.19 -28.09
C GLU A 542 48.58 73.50 -26.96
N ALA A 543 48.49 73.97 -25.71
CA ALA A 543 48.99 73.25 -24.54
C ALA A 543 48.15 72.00 -24.23
N THR A 544 46.84 72.04 -24.45
CA THR A 544 45.96 70.85 -24.32
C THR A 544 46.16 69.89 -25.49
N ALA A 545 46.30 70.38 -26.72
CA ALA A 545 46.65 69.54 -27.89
C ALA A 545 48.06 68.93 -27.80
N ALA A 546 49.05 69.63 -27.22
CA ALA A 546 50.39 69.10 -26.98
C ALA A 546 50.42 68.05 -25.86
N LEU A 547 49.59 68.21 -24.81
CA LEU A 547 49.38 67.19 -23.77
C LEU A 547 48.63 65.95 -24.30
N LEU A 548 47.62 66.15 -25.16
CA LEU A 548 46.94 65.05 -25.85
C LEU A 548 47.83 64.35 -26.88
N SER A 549 48.68 65.07 -27.61
CA SER A 549 49.67 64.51 -28.55
C SER A 549 50.79 63.74 -27.85
N GLN A 550 51.21 64.17 -26.66
CA GLN A 550 52.16 63.41 -25.81
C GLN A 550 51.56 62.15 -25.21
N VAL A 551 50.23 62.08 -25.02
CA VAL A 551 49.52 60.87 -24.58
C VAL A 551 49.20 59.94 -25.77
N SER A 552 49.00 60.49 -26.97
CA SER A 552 48.73 59.71 -28.20
C SER A 552 49.98 59.22 -28.94
N GLY A 553 51.16 59.79 -28.69
CA GLY A 553 52.39 59.52 -29.47
C GLY A 553 53.13 58.20 -29.19
N GLY A 554 52.63 57.32 -28.32
CA GLY A 554 53.34 56.07 -28.01
C GLY A 554 52.59 55.00 -27.22
N SER A 555 51.29 55.18 -27.00
CA SER A 555 50.50 54.29 -26.13
C SER A 555 49.05 54.13 -26.61
N GLU A 556 48.82 54.10 -27.92
CA GLU A 556 47.49 53.76 -28.44
C GLU A 556 47.13 52.28 -28.18
N GLY A 557 48.12 51.40 -27.99
CA GLY A 557 47.90 49.98 -27.67
C GLY A 557 47.12 49.74 -26.37
N PRO A 558 47.52 50.30 -25.21
CA PRO A 558 46.82 50.11 -23.95
C PRO A 558 45.41 50.73 -23.89
N LEU A 559 45.19 51.91 -24.48
CA LEU A 559 43.88 52.58 -24.45
C LEU A 559 42.89 51.90 -25.41
N LEU A 560 43.36 51.50 -26.59
CA LEU A 560 42.54 50.76 -27.56
C LEU A 560 42.21 49.36 -27.03
N HIS A 561 43.17 48.68 -26.40
CA HIS A 561 42.94 47.40 -25.73
C HIS A 561 41.92 47.55 -24.59
N HIS A 562 42.02 48.60 -23.77
CA HIS A 562 41.06 48.84 -22.71
C HIS A 562 39.65 49.16 -23.24
N LEU A 563 39.54 49.92 -24.34
CA LEU A 563 38.28 50.15 -25.04
C LEU A 563 37.70 48.86 -25.63
N GLU A 564 38.54 48.00 -26.18
CA GLU A 564 38.13 46.70 -26.72
C GLU A 564 37.70 45.73 -25.60
N GLU A 565 38.39 45.75 -24.45
CA GLU A 565 38.00 45.01 -23.26
C GLU A 565 36.68 45.51 -22.67
N LEU A 566 36.47 46.83 -22.62
CA LEU A 566 35.19 47.43 -22.22
C LEU A 566 34.07 47.02 -23.18
N ALA A 567 34.31 47.03 -24.49
CA ALA A 567 33.33 46.58 -25.46
C ALA A 567 32.99 45.09 -25.30
N ARG A 568 33.99 44.23 -25.01
CA ARG A 568 33.75 42.81 -24.70
C ARG A 568 32.96 42.62 -23.41
N ARG A 569 33.31 43.38 -22.36
CA ARG A 569 32.57 43.39 -21.08
C ARG A 569 31.13 43.88 -21.28
N ASP A 570 30.91 44.91 -22.08
CA ASP A 570 29.57 45.43 -22.38
C ASP A 570 28.75 44.43 -23.21
N GLN A 571 29.38 43.73 -24.16
CA GLN A 571 28.75 42.65 -24.90
C GLN A 571 28.36 41.48 -23.98
N GLU A 572 29.27 41.09 -23.07
CA GLU A 572 29.03 40.04 -22.08
C GLU A 572 27.92 40.44 -21.10
N VAL A 573 27.93 41.67 -20.59
CA VAL A 573 26.86 42.21 -19.75
C VAL A 573 25.53 42.27 -20.52
N ALA A 574 25.54 42.64 -21.80
CA ALA A 574 24.36 42.61 -22.63
C ALA A 574 23.84 41.19 -22.87
N GLN A 575 24.74 40.21 -23.04
CA GLN A 575 24.40 38.79 -23.15
C GLN A 575 23.79 38.27 -21.85
N LEU A 576 24.47 38.47 -20.71
CA LEU A 576 23.99 38.10 -19.37
C LEU A 576 22.64 38.76 -19.04
N ARG A 577 22.40 39.99 -19.49
CA ARG A 577 21.09 40.65 -19.35
C ARG A 577 20.00 40.02 -20.22
N ARG A 578 20.33 39.51 -21.42
CA ARG A 578 19.38 38.76 -22.26
C ARG A 578 19.08 37.41 -21.63
N ASP A 579 20.10 36.69 -21.20
CA ASP A 579 19.98 35.37 -20.57
C ASP A 579 19.20 35.47 -19.27
N LYS A 580 19.48 36.49 -18.44
CA LYS A 580 18.67 36.80 -17.25
C LYS A 580 17.20 37.00 -17.60
N ARG A 581 16.87 37.79 -18.63
CA ARG A 581 15.48 38.00 -19.04
C ARG A 581 14.83 36.69 -19.52
N GLN A 582 15.56 35.86 -20.27
CA GLN A 582 15.06 34.55 -20.72
C GLN A 582 14.82 33.61 -19.54
N LEU A 583 15.74 33.56 -18.57
CA LEU A 583 15.59 32.77 -17.35
C LEU A 583 14.43 33.28 -16.48
N GLU A 584 14.25 34.58 -16.37
CA GLU A 584 13.09 35.14 -15.67
C GLU A 584 11.76 34.81 -16.38
N THR A 585 11.72 34.83 -17.71
CA THR A 585 10.52 34.45 -18.48
C THR A 585 10.20 32.97 -18.29
N THR A 586 11.20 32.08 -18.45
CA THR A 586 11.01 30.64 -18.23
C THR A 586 10.63 30.32 -16.78
N MET A 587 11.19 31.04 -15.80
CA MET A 587 10.77 30.93 -14.40
C MET A 587 9.29 31.31 -14.23
N ARG A 588 8.84 32.43 -14.82
CA ARG A 588 7.42 32.83 -14.77
C ARG A 588 6.52 31.80 -15.47
N GLU A 589 6.93 31.25 -16.62
CA GLU A 589 6.20 30.20 -17.34
C GLU A 589 6.07 28.91 -16.51
N VAL A 590 7.17 28.47 -15.87
CA VAL A 590 7.17 27.29 -14.99
C VAL A 590 6.29 27.54 -13.77
N GLN A 591 6.33 28.73 -13.17
CA GLN A 591 5.44 29.11 -12.06
C GLN A 591 3.98 29.09 -12.48
N MET A 592 3.62 29.65 -13.65
CA MET A 592 2.25 29.59 -14.17
C MET A 592 1.81 28.14 -14.43
N ALA A 593 2.67 27.32 -15.05
CA ALA A 593 2.38 25.91 -15.28
C ALA A 593 2.26 25.09 -13.99
N ALA A 594 2.94 25.49 -12.91
CA ALA A 594 2.78 24.88 -11.60
C ALA A 594 1.43 25.25 -10.97
N ILE A 595 1.03 26.53 -11.04
CA ILE A 595 -0.28 27.00 -10.56
C ILE A 595 -1.42 26.30 -11.31
N VAL A 596 -1.34 26.20 -12.63
CA VAL A 596 -2.35 25.51 -13.44
C VAL A 596 -2.45 24.02 -13.07
N ARG A 597 -1.31 23.35 -12.86
CA ARG A 597 -1.31 21.95 -12.38
C ARG A 597 -1.91 21.82 -10.98
N GLN A 598 -1.60 22.74 -10.08
CA GLN A 598 -2.15 22.76 -8.73
C GLN A 598 -3.67 22.99 -8.75
N GLN A 599 -4.17 23.90 -9.59
CA GLN A 599 -5.60 24.13 -9.78
C GLN A 599 -6.29 22.88 -10.32
N ALA A 600 -5.74 22.24 -11.36
CA ALA A 600 -6.29 21.00 -11.90
C ALA A 600 -6.30 19.87 -10.86
N GLN A 601 -5.25 19.75 -10.03
CA GLN A 601 -5.22 18.80 -8.92
C GLN A 601 -6.28 19.12 -7.87
N GLN A 602 -6.45 20.40 -7.52
CA GLN A 602 -7.46 20.85 -6.58
C GLN A 602 -8.88 20.53 -7.09
N ASP A 603 -9.17 20.79 -8.37
CA ASP A 603 -10.45 20.45 -9.00
C ASP A 603 -10.72 18.93 -8.95
N THR A 604 -9.69 18.10 -9.19
CA THR A 604 -9.84 16.64 -9.07
C THR A 604 -10.07 16.19 -7.62
N ILE A 605 -9.42 16.82 -6.64
CA ILE A 605 -9.62 16.54 -5.23
C ILE A 605 -11.06 16.91 -4.83
N GLU A 606 -11.55 18.07 -5.25
CA GLU A 606 -12.91 18.52 -4.98
C GLU A 606 -13.94 17.58 -5.61
N ALA A 607 -13.76 17.16 -6.86
CA ALA A 607 -14.64 16.19 -7.51
C ALA A 607 -14.65 14.82 -6.78
N LEU A 608 -13.48 14.30 -6.39
CA LEU A 608 -13.37 13.05 -5.63
C LEU A 608 -13.96 13.18 -4.22
N GLN A 609 -13.84 14.34 -3.58
CA GLN A 609 -14.47 14.61 -2.30
C GLN A 609 -16.00 14.63 -2.44
N GLU A 610 -16.54 15.26 -3.50
CA GLU A 610 -17.97 15.23 -3.79
C GLU A 610 -18.48 13.81 -4.06
N GLU A 611 -17.75 13.00 -4.83
CA GLU A 611 -18.08 11.59 -5.06
C GLU A 611 -18.01 10.77 -3.76
N SER A 612 -16.97 10.97 -2.95
CA SER A 612 -16.83 10.33 -1.65
C SER A 612 -17.96 10.70 -0.70
N GLU A 613 -18.37 11.97 -0.66
CA GLU A 613 -19.52 12.42 0.09
C GLU A 613 -20.83 11.85 -0.45
N ARG A 614 -20.99 11.78 -1.77
CA ARG A 614 -22.15 11.15 -2.42
C ARG A 614 -22.23 9.67 -2.05
N HIS A 615 -21.12 8.94 -2.12
CA HIS A 615 -21.03 7.55 -1.69
C HIS A 615 -21.30 7.39 -0.20
N ARG A 616 -20.74 8.26 0.66
CA ARG A 616 -21.02 8.26 2.10
C ARG A 616 -22.50 8.46 2.39
N ARG A 617 -23.16 9.41 1.70
CA ARG A 617 -24.61 9.64 1.79
C ARG A 617 -25.42 8.44 1.31
N ASN A 618 -24.96 7.72 0.30
CA ASN A 618 -25.63 6.52 -0.22
C ASN A 618 -25.43 5.30 0.69
N VAL A 619 -24.23 5.09 1.24
CA VAL A 619 -23.93 3.97 2.14
C VAL A 619 -24.65 4.13 3.49
N SER A 620 -24.79 5.35 4.01
CA SER A 620 -25.61 5.61 5.20
C SER A 620 -27.13 5.38 4.99
N ARG A 621 -27.59 5.01 3.78
CA ARG A 621 -29.01 4.84 3.44
C ARG A 621 -29.48 3.39 3.29
N GLU A 622 -28.61 2.40 3.19
CA GLU A 622 -28.98 1.10 2.58
C GLU A 622 -29.80 0.13 3.46
N GLY A 623 -30.02 0.40 4.75
CA GLY A 623 -30.76 -0.52 5.64
C GLY A 623 -32.11 -0.01 6.15
N GLU A 624 -32.07 0.91 7.11
CA GLU A 624 -33.24 1.29 7.92
C GLU A 624 -33.98 2.51 7.37
N ASN A 625 -33.28 3.37 6.62
CA ASN A 625 -33.84 4.61 6.07
C ASN A 625 -34.78 4.39 4.87
N LEU A 626 -34.66 3.28 4.13
CA LEU A 626 -35.48 3.00 2.96
C LEU A 626 -36.93 2.64 3.33
N GLU A 627 -37.14 1.82 4.36
CA GLU A 627 -38.49 1.46 4.82
C GLU A 627 -39.17 2.66 5.51
N TYR A 628 -38.44 3.45 6.29
CA TYR A 628 -38.95 4.72 6.83
C TYR A 628 -39.34 5.69 5.71
N LEU A 629 -38.44 5.91 4.74
CA LEU A 629 -38.72 6.79 3.60
C LEU A 629 -39.92 6.31 2.79
N LYS A 630 -40.02 5.01 2.52
CA LYS A 630 -41.18 4.40 1.85
C LYS A 630 -42.47 4.67 2.61
N ASN A 631 -42.46 4.52 3.93
CA ASN A 631 -43.64 4.81 4.77
C ASN A 631 -44.00 6.30 4.77
N VAL A 632 -43.02 7.19 4.85
CA VAL A 632 -43.25 8.65 4.82
C VAL A 632 -43.73 9.10 3.44
N VAL A 633 -43.16 8.58 2.34
CA VAL A 633 -43.59 8.87 0.96
C VAL A 633 -44.99 8.31 0.70
N LEU A 634 -45.26 7.08 1.13
CA LEU A 634 -46.58 6.48 1.03
C LEU A 634 -47.62 7.30 1.81
N LYS A 635 -47.30 7.71 3.04
CA LYS A 635 -48.17 8.57 3.84
C LYS A 635 -48.34 9.95 3.20
N TYR A 636 -47.30 10.53 2.62
CA TYR A 636 -47.37 11.77 1.86
C TYR A 636 -48.35 11.68 0.67
N MET A 637 -48.32 10.58 -0.08
CA MET A 637 -49.21 10.35 -1.23
C MET A 637 -50.66 10.06 -0.80
N MET A 638 -50.87 9.36 0.31
CA MET A 638 -52.21 9.00 0.80
C MET A 638 -52.88 10.06 1.67
N SER A 639 -52.12 11.00 2.25
CA SER A 639 -52.68 12.08 3.06
C SER A 639 -53.45 13.05 2.15
N SER A 640 -54.67 13.45 2.52
CA SER A 640 -55.42 14.53 1.87
C SER A 640 -55.17 15.90 2.52
N ASP A 641 -54.59 15.90 3.71
CA ASP A 641 -54.41 17.08 4.55
C ASP A 641 -53.08 17.81 4.28
N ALA A 642 -53.17 19.13 4.23
CA ALA A 642 -52.11 20.04 3.84
C ALA A 642 -50.94 20.00 4.84
N GLU A 643 -51.24 20.13 6.13
CA GLU A 643 -50.24 20.21 7.19
C GLU A 643 -49.48 18.88 7.35
N CYS A 644 -50.18 17.75 7.28
CA CYS A 644 -49.57 16.42 7.30
C CYS A 644 -48.64 16.18 6.10
N ARG A 645 -49.04 16.58 4.89
CA ARG A 645 -48.15 16.49 3.71
C ARG A 645 -46.91 17.36 3.87
N GLN A 646 -47.03 18.55 4.44
CA GLN A 646 -45.87 19.43 4.65
C GLN A 646 -44.89 18.84 5.68
N LEU A 647 -45.40 18.23 6.75
CA LEU A 647 -44.59 17.52 7.74
C LEU A 647 -43.87 16.31 7.11
N MET A 648 -44.60 15.51 6.32
CA MET A 648 -43.99 14.38 5.60
C MET A 648 -43.00 14.85 4.53
N LEU A 649 -43.22 15.98 3.86
CA LEU A 649 -42.26 16.58 2.92
C LEU A 649 -40.98 17.03 3.62
N ASN A 650 -41.08 17.62 4.82
CA ASN A 650 -39.93 17.98 5.62
C ASN A 650 -39.14 16.73 6.08
N ALA A 651 -39.85 15.66 6.45
CA ALA A 651 -39.22 14.38 6.78
C ALA A 651 -38.53 13.74 5.56
N ILE A 652 -39.16 13.74 4.38
CA ILE A 652 -38.57 13.30 3.11
C ILE A 652 -37.34 14.15 2.77
N SER A 653 -37.42 15.47 2.91
CA SER A 653 -36.31 16.40 2.68
C SER A 653 -35.14 16.13 3.63
N ALA A 654 -35.41 15.79 4.88
CA ALA A 654 -34.37 15.49 5.87
C ALA A 654 -33.68 14.15 5.57
N VAL A 655 -34.45 13.10 5.26
CA VAL A 655 -33.92 11.77 4.91
C VAL A 655 -33.19 11.81 3.56
N LEU A 656 -33.72 12.55 2.59
CA LEU A 656 -33.13 12.70 1.27
C LEU A 656 -32.06 13.80 1.16
N LYS A 657 -31.84 14.57 2.24
CA LYS A 657 -30.92 15.71 2.31
C LYS A 657 -31.08 16.66 1.12
N PHE A 658 -32.31 17.09 0.85
CA PHE A 658 -32.56 18.09 -0.20
C PHE A 658 -31.87 19.40 0.14
N THR A 659 -31.32 20.05 -0.89
CA THR A 659 -30.84 21.41 -0.79
C THR A 659 -32.02 22.37 -0.57
N ASN A 660 -31.79 23.50 0.09
CA ASN A 660 -32.85 24.48 0.36
C ASN A 660 -33.58 24.94 -0.92
N LYS A 661 -32.86 25.00 -2.05
CA LYS A 661 -33.43 25.34 -3.37
C LYS A 661 -34.41 24.28 -3.89
N GLU A 662 -34.12 23.00 -3.67
CA GLU A 662 -34.97 21.88 -4.08
C GLU A 662 -36.25 21.82 -3.23
N VAL A 663 -36.14 22.02 -1.91
CA VAL A 663 -37.29 22.07 -0.99
C VAL A 663 -38.25 23.20 -1.37
N GLU A 664 -37.72 24.39 -1.66
CA GLU A 664 -38.52 25.53 -2.12
C GLU A 664 -39.19 25.27 -3.47
N SER A 665 -38.51 24.60 -4.40
CA SER A 665 -39.06 24.26 -5.71
C SER A 665 -40.22 23.28 -5.59
N VAL A 666 -40.09 22.26 -4.73
CA VAL A 666 -41.15 21.28 -4.45
C VAL A 666 -42.32 21.93 -3.72
N ARG A 667 -42.06 22.83 -2.76
CA ARG A 667 -43.13 23.61 -2.09
C ARG A 667 -43.90 24.50 -3.07
N LYS A 668 -43.20 25.18 -3.99
CA LYS A 668 -43.83 26.00 -5.04
C LYS A 668 -44.67 25.15 -5.98
N TYR A 669 -44.18 23.97 -6.38
CA TYR A 669 -44.93 23.06 -7.24
C TYR A 669 -46.17 22.48 -6.54
N ASN A 670 -46.06 22.09 -5.28
CA ASN A 670 -47.19 21.59 -4.48
C ASN A 670 -48.23 22.67 -4.14
N ALA A 671 -47.84 23.94 -4.09
CA ALA A 671 -48.79 25.05 -3.97
C ALA A 671 -49.63 25.23 -5.25
N LEU A 672 -49.10 24.83 -6.41
CA LEU A 672 -49.78 24.92 -7.72
C LEU A 672 -50.64 23.70 -8.02
N TRP A 673 -50.23 22.53 -7.54
CA TRP A 673 -50.94 21.26 -7.68
C TRP A 673 -51.76 20.99 -6.40
N TRP A 674 -53.08 21.06 -6.51
CA TRP A 674 -54.07 20.58 -5.52
C TRP A 674 -54.29 21.40 -4.23
N TRP A 675 -53.41 22.30 -3.80
CA TRP A 675 -53.62 23.09 -2.56
C TRP A 675 -54.59 24.27 -2.75
N GLN A 676 -55.87 24.00 -2.96
CA GLN A 676 -56.93 24.94 -2.58
C GLN A 676 -57.57 24.45 -1.28
N PRO A 677 -57.54 25.24 -0.20
CA PRO A 677 -58.31 24.90 1.00
C PRO A 677 -59.80 24.88 0.62
N ALA A 678 -60.51 23.81 0.98
CA ALA A 678 -61.94 23.72 0.75
C ALA A 678 -62.66 24.96 1.31
N PRO A 679 -63.65 25.53 0.61
CA PRO A 679 -64.33 26.73 1.07
C PRO A 679 -64.99 26.43 2.42
N ARG A 680 -64.67 27.24 3.44
CA ARG A 680 -65.34 27.20 4.74
C ARG A 680 -66.84 27.39 4.48
N GLN A 681 -67.65 26.40 4.84
CA GLN A 681 -69.10 26.56 4.88
C GLN A 681 -69.41 27.70 5.85
N THR A 682 -69.75 28.87 5.31
CA THR A 682 -70.43 29.92 6.04
C THR A 682 -71.79 29.36 6.46
N GLY A 683 -72.00 29.22 7.78
CA GLY A 683 -73.29 28.81 8.33
C GLY A 683 -74.43 29.75 7.92
N PRO A 684 -75.68 29.26 7.91
CA PRO A 684 -76.81 30.02 7.41
C PRO A 684 -77.11 31.22 8.32
N GLY A 685 -77.44 32.34 7.70
CA GLY A 685 -77.70 33.61 8.35
C GLY A 685 -78.78 33.53 9.42
N LYS A 686 -78.48 34.15 10.57
CA LYS A 686 -79.53 34.65 11.47
C LYS A 686 -80.13 35.89 10.83
N THR A 687 -81.34 35.75 10.31
CA THR A 687 -82.28 36.85 10.15
C THR A 687 -82.59 37.42 11.54
N ASN A 688 -82.37 38.72 11.73
CA ASN A 688 -83.02 39.49 12.78
C ASN A 688 -83.90 40.54 12.10
N ASN A 689 -85.15 40.59 12.56
CA ASN A 689 -85.93 41.82 12.63
C ASN A 689 -85.15 42.91 13.37
#